data_AF-A0A9P0C7Y6-F1
#
_entry.id   AF-A0A9P0C7Y6-F1
#
_cell.length_a   1.000
_cell.length_b   1.000
_cell.length_c   1.000
_cell.angle_alpha   90.00
_cell.angle_beta   90.00
_cell.angle_gamma   90.00
#
_symmetry.space_group_name_H-M   'P 1'
#
loop_
_entity.id
_entity.type
_entity.pdbx_description
1 polymer ?
#
loop_
_entity_poly.entity_id
_entity_poly.type
_entity_poly.pdbx_seq_one_letter_code
_entity_poly.pdbx_strand_id
1 'polypeptide(L)'
;MIKMKQYAEMLKENILAPYKFMYEEKEFFIFFDFASAEECLSQMEQLQRASTLHAPEHNSMVATILHSRYMRMVFDPVMMDDFTEQILCELQAEKISPLVRHQGKLAITPTTIYFQPFSNVESSPVLKLKLCDLRRMYRRRFLLRQVGLELYSQEQSTVPHIYLTFQCEDDREKTYGILEESSNVNLVKKHAEEMTMQWQNGVVSNYDYLMYLNCQADRSEKDLTQYPVFPWVVADYTSETLDLSNTDTYRDLSKPMGALNQDRLEKLKERYHEMNEPKFLYGSHYSAPGLVLFYLVRKYPQYMLCLQNGRFDHPDRMFNSVKDVYNNCLRNMSDFKELVPEFYNTDTKGDFLVNMYEIDFGERHDGTKVNDVALPPWATSPKDFVTKLRQALESDYVSRHLHLWIDLIFGYKQRGEEAVKADNVFHHVCYEGAVDLERILDMNDRHALEVQIMEFGQVPKQLFTKPHVRKVGHVIERVLSYQPTHVTSYKIECIDVITLHKEAVTCALRQSSRIISVGRDGALKVYDIEQKKQIRSINLCHTPLSSCVMIDENIVAVGSWDNEIYLYDVEYGRKVESFRAHDDSVTCLLWLEKERLLISGGSDGVVRAWANVGRLGQALRGLRAEFDHDENVTTLAYSFLIAGGAVKKWTL
;
A
#
# COMPACT_ATOMS: atom_id res chain seq x y z
N MET A 1 -45.02 -10.42 14.77
CA MET A 1 -45.69 -10.16 13.49
C MET A 1 -45.97 -8.68 13.40
N ILE A 2 -45.54 -8.01 12.33
CA ILE A 2 -45.79 -6.60 12.07
C ILE A 2 -46.57 -6.48 10.77
N LYS A 3 -47.69 -5.76 10.79
CA LYS A 3 -48.46 -5.43 9.59
C LYS A 3 -48.03 -4.06 9.11
N MET A 4 -47.53 -3.96 7.88
CA MET A 4 -47.10 -2.71 7.28
C MET A 4 -47.96 -2.42 6.06
N LYS A 5 -48.34 -1.14 5.90
CA LYS A 5 -49.09 -0.64 4.73
C LYS A 5 -48.19 -0.24 3.57
N GLN A 6 -46.89 -0.09 3.86
CA GLN A 6 -45.87 0.36 2.93
C GLN A 6 -44.58 -0.35 3.28
N TYR A 7 -43.83 -0.79 2.28
CA TYR A 7 -42.51 -1.40 2.44
C TYR A 7 -41.65 -1.13 1.21
N ALA A 8 -40.34 -1.22 1.36
CA ALA A 8 -39.40 -1.06 0.24
C ALA A 8 -38.73 -2.41 -0.05
N GLU A 9 -38.75 -2.83 -1.32
CA GLU A 9 -37.98 -3.97 -1.80
C GLU A 9 -36.62 -3.47 -2.29
N MET A 10 -35.55 -3.87 -1.61
CA MET A 10 -34.17 -3.48 -1.95
C MET A 10 -33.48 -4.46 -2.90
N LEU A 11 -34.06 -5.65 -3.08
CA LEU A 11 -33.56 -6.72 -3.95
C LEU A 11 -34.71 -7.20 -4.84
N LYS A 12 -34.41 -7.56 -6.09
CA LYS A 12 -35.32 -8.24 -7.01
C LYS A 12 -34.83 -9.67 -7.19
N GLU A 13 -35.61 -10.67 -6.76
CA GLU A 13 -35.21 -12.09 -6.84
C GLU A 13 -33.86 -12.38 -6.15
N ASN A 14 -33.59 -11.69 -5.04
CA ASN A 14 -32.30 -11.70 -4.31
C ASN A 14 -31.10 -11.15 -5.10
N ILE A 15 -31.33 -10.54 -6.26
CA ILE A 15 -30.33 -9.79 -7.02
C ILE A 15 -30.50 -8.30 -6.70
N LEU A 16 -29.39 -7.60 -6.65
CA LEU A 16 -29.38 -6.17 -6.35
C LEU A 16 -30.09 -5.37 -7.45
N ALA A 17 -31.04 -4.53 -7.07
CA ALA A 17 -31.86 -3.75 -8.00
C ALA A 17 -32.28 -2.40 -7.37
N PRO A 18 -32.73 -1.42 -8.17
CA PRO A 18 -33.29 -0.19 -7.63
C PRO A 18 -34.44 -0.46 -6.65
N TYR A 19 -34.54 0.37 -5.61
CA TYR A 19 -35.53 0.18 -4.56
C TYR A 19 -36.94 0.40 -5.10
N LYS A 20 -37.83 -0.53 -4.81
CA LYS A 20 -39.25 -0.43 -5.15
C LYS A 20 -40.07 -0.15 -3.90
N PHE A 21 -40.71 1.01 -3.87
CA PHE A 21 -41.62 1.38 -2.79
C PHE A 21 -43.01 0.83 -3.08
N MET A 22 -43.46 -0.11 -2.27
CA MET A 22 -44.75 -0.78 -2.37
C MET A 22 -45.74 -0.17 -1.38
N TYR A 23 -46.99 0.01 -1.82
CA TYR A 23 -48.07 0.62 -1.06
C TYR A 23 -49.23 -0.36 -0.88
N GLU A 24 -48.92 -1.52 -0.31
CA GLU A 24 -49.89 -2.58 -0.03
C GLU A 24 -49.69 -3.14 1.39
N GLU A 25 -50.73 -3.75 1.94
CA GLU A 25 -50.65 -4.39 3.25
C GLU A 25 -49.89 -5.71 3.16
N LYS A 26 -48.81 -5.83 3.94
CA LYS A 26 -48.00 -7.04 4.05
C LYS A 26 -47.68 -7.35 5.49
N GLU A 27 -47.67 -8.64 5.80
CA GLU A 27 -47.35 -9.15 7.14
C GLU A 27 -45.91 -9.65 7.16
N PHE A 28 -45.11 -9.10 8.08
CA PHE A 28 -43.73 -9.49 8.31
C PHE A 28 -43.61 -10.22 9.64
N PHE A 29 -42.87 -11.33 9.64
CA PHE A 29 -42.48 -12.04 10.86
C PHE A 29 -41.03 -11.66 11.17
N ILE A 30 -40.83 -11.04 12.34
CA ILE A 30 -39.51 -10.67 12.85
C ILE A 30 -39.20 -11.62 14.00
N PHE A 31 -38.03 -12.25 13.93
CA PHE A 31 -37.47 -13.10 14.97
C PHE A 31 -36.30 -12.34 15.62
N PHE A 32 -36.17 -12.47 16.93
CA PHE A 32 -35.10 -11.83 17.69
C PHE A 32 -34.15 -12.91 18.21
N ASP A 33 -32.91 -12.90 17.71
CA ASP A 33 -31.89 -13.87 18.14
C ASP A 33 -31.18 -13.43 19.43
N PHE A 34 -31.10 -12.11 19.66
CA PHE A 34 -30.28 -11.52 20.73
C PHE A 34 -31.03 -10.50 21.61
N ALA A 35 -32.35 -10.36 21.45
CA ALA A 35 -33.15 -9.38 22.19
C ALA A 35 -34.51 -9.97 22.58
N SER A 36 -35.10 -9.46 23.67
CA SER A 36 -36.46 -9.83 24.07
C SER A 36 -37.50 -8.97 23.35
N ALA A 37 -38.68 -9.55 23.08
CA ALA A 37 -39.78 -8.81 22.47
C ALA A 37 -40.25 -7.62 23.33
N GLU A 38 -40.18 -7.74 24.66
CA GLU A 38 -40.56 -6.69 25.60
C GLU A 38 -39.62 -5.48 25.52
N GLU A 39 -38.30 -5.73 25.45
CA GLU A 39 -37.31 -4.68 25.27
C GLU A 39 -37.50 -3.94 23.94
N CYS A 40 -37.69 -4.68 22.85
CA CYS A 40 -37.96 -4.08 21.54
C CYS A 40 -39.26 -3.28 21.55
N LEU A 41 -40.32 -3.77 22.20
CA LEU A 41 -41.61 -3.07 22.27
C LEU A 41 -41.48 -1.72 23.00
N SER A 42 -40.77 -1.67 24.13
CA SER A 42 -40.53 -0.42 24.85
C SER A 42 -39.81 0.63 23.98
N GLN A 43 -38.83 0.17 23.19
CA GLN A 43 -38.11 1.03 22.25
C GLN A 43 -39.01 1.51 21.10
N MET A 44 -39.85 0.62 20.56
CA MET A 44 -40.81 0.95 19.50
C MET A 44 -41.85 1.97 19.98
N GLU A 45 -42.35 1.87 21.22
CA GLU A 45 -43.28 2.84 21.80
C GLU A 45 -42.67 4.24 21.98
N GLN A 46 -41.37 4.32 22.28
CA GLN A 46 -40.65 5.60 22.31
C GLN A 46 -40.56 6.22 20.91
N LEU A 47 -40.22 5.43 19.90
CA LEU A 47 -40.15 5.89 18.50
C LEU A 47 -41.52 6.21 17.93
N GLN A 48 -42.57 5.49 18.34
CA GLN A 48 -43.95 5.78 17.94
C GLN A 48 -44.39 7.16 18.44
N ARG A 49 -44.06 7.52 19.69
CA ARG A 49 -44.31 8.88 20.21
C ARG A 49 -43.56 9.94 19.42
N ALA A 50 -42.32 9.68 19.03
CA ALA A 50 -41.59 10.59 18.15
C ALA A 50 -42.28 10.73 16.79
N SER A 51 -42.81 9.64 16.22
CA SER A 51 -43.48 9.62 14.90
C SER A 51 -44.73 10.49 14.79
N THR A 52 -45.35 10.86 15.93
CA THR A 52 -46.53 11.74 15.96
C THR A 52 -46.18 13.23 15.96
N LEU A 53 -44.91 13.59 16.09
CA LEU A 53 -44.43 14.97 16.11
C LEU A 53 -44.21 15.54 14.70
N HIS A 54 -44.13 16.87 14.59
CA HIS A 54 -43.71 17.52 13.35
C HIS A 54 -42.25 17.20 13.01
N ALA A 55 -41.89 17.18 11.72
CA ALA A 55 -40.61 16.65 11.23
C ALA A 55 -39.34 17.15 11.97
N PRO A 56 -39.17 18.44 12.31
CA PRO A 56 -37.99 18.89 13.04
C PRO A 56 -37.91 18.32 14.47
N GLU A 57 -39.02 18.34 15.18
CA GLU A 57 -39.13 17.80 16.54
C GLU A 57 -39.01 16.27 16.54
N HIS A 58 -39.59 15.61 15.54
CA HIS A 58 -39.44 14.18 15.29
C HIS A 58 -37.96 13.82 15.14
N ASN A 59 -37.24 14.48 14.23
CA ASN A 59 -35.83 14.21 13.95
C ASN A 59 -34.97 14.47 15.20
N SER A 60 -35.21 15.58 15.90
CA SER A 60 -34.51 15.93 17.13
C SER A 60 -34.75 14.90 18.25
N MET A 61 -35.99 14.46 18.44
CA MET A 61 -36.34 13.46 19.44
C MET A 61 -35.71 12.10 19.11
N VAL A 62 -35.78 11.65 17.85
CA VAL A 62 -35.15 10.40 17.40
C VAL A 62 -33.63 10.46 17.61
N ALA A 63 -32.98 11.55 17.20
CA ALA A 63 -31.54 11.75 17.39
C ALA A 63 -31.16 11.72 18.88
N THR A 64 -31.95 12.36 19.74
CA THR A 64 -31.73 12.39 21.19
C THR A 64 -31.90 11.00 21.82
N ILE A 65 -32.92 10.24 21.41
CA ILE A 65 -33.14 8.86 21.87
C ILE A 65 -31.95 7.98 21.48
N LEU A 66 -31.53 8.03 20.22
CA LEU A 66 -30.39 7.25 19.71
C LEU A 66 -29.10 7.63 20.43
N HIS A 67 -28.81 8.92 20.58
CA HIS A 67 -27.63 9.42 21.27
C HIS A 67 -27.60 8.97 22.73
N SER A 68 -28.71 9.14 23.46
CA SER A 68 -28.83 8.70 24.87
C SER A 68 -28.59 7.20 25.03
N ARG A 69 -29.12 6.38 24.13
CA ARG A 69 -28.90 4.92 24.13
C ARG A 69 -27.44 4.57 23.84
N TYR A 70 -26.86 5.20 22.81
CA TYR A 70 -25.48 4.97 22.43
C TYR A 70 -24.50 5.35 23.56
N MET A 71 -24.74 6.47 24.24
CA MET A 71 -23.93 6.90 25.38
C MET A 71 -24.00 5.93 26.58
N ARG A 72 -25.12 5.24 26.76
CA ARG A 72 -25.33 4.24 27.83
C ARG A 72 -24.84 2.84 27.48
N MET A 73 -24.45 2.61 26.23
CA MET A 73 -23.96 1.31 25.78
C MET A 73 -22.66 0.97 26.53
N VAL A 74 -22.65 -0.23 27.13
CA VAL A 74 -21.50 -0.85 27.78
C VAL A 74 -21.12 -2.08 26.98
N PHE A 75 -19.84 -2.38 26.89
CA PHE A 75 -19.38 -3.60 26.26
C PHE A 75 -19.86 -4.82 27.05
N ASP A 76 -20.39 -5.84 26.38
CA ASP A 76 -20.83 -7.09 27.02
C ASP A 76 -19.63 -8.05 27.17
N PRO A 77 -19.13 -8.30 28.40
CA PRO A 77 -17.98 -9.18 28.60
C PRO A 77 -18.27 -10.64 28.20
N VAL A 78 -19.53 -11.04 28.07
CA VAL A 78 -19.90 -12.39 27.61
C VAL A 78 -19.47 -12.62 26.16
N MET A 79 -19.25 -11.55 25.41
CA MET A 79 -18.81 -11.60 24.02
C MET A 79 -17.29 -11.83 23.88
N MET A 80 -16.53 -11.83 24.98
CA MET A 80 -15.08 -12.06 24.99
C MET A 80 -14.74 -13.52 24.72
N ASP A 81 -13.56 -13.79 24.15
CA ASP A 81 -13.08 -15.17 23.96
C ASP A 81 -12.59 -15.78 25.27
N ASP A 82 -11.98 -14.96 26.13
CA ASP A 82 -11.46 -15.36 27.44
C ASP A 82 -12.01 -14.42 28.51
N PHE A 83 -12.87 -14.95 29.37
CA PHE A 83 -13.52 -14.23 30.47
C PHE A 83 -12.55 -13.83 31.60
N THR A 84 -11.31 -14.34 31.58
CA THR A 84 -10.27 -13.98 32.55
C THR A 84 -9.49 -12.74 32.15
N GLU A 85 -9.59 -12.32 30.88
CA GLU A 85 -8.93 -11.12 30.40
C GLU A 85 -9.56 -9.87 31.00
N GLN A 86 -8.70 -8.94 31.45
CA GLN A 86 -9.13 -7.63 31.89
C GLN A 86 -9.21 -6.67 30.71
N ILE A 87 -10.29 -5.89 30.65
CA ILE A 87 -10.44 -4.81 29.68
C ILE A 87 -9.49 -3.68 30.10
N LEU A 88 -8.49 -3.42 29.27
CA LEU A 88 -7.51 -2.33 29.46
C LEU A 88 -8.12 -0.98 29.13
N CYS A 89 -8.99 -0.94 28.12
CA CYS A 89 -9.63 0.29 27.66
C CYS A 89 -10.98 -0.02 27.02
N GLU A 90 -11.97 0.81 27.34
CA GLU A 90 -13.31 0.78 26.78
C GLU A 90 -13.69 2.19 26.30
N LEU A 91 -14.09 2.32 25.03
CA LEU A 91 -14.36 3.61 24.38
C LEU A 91 -15.58 3.50 23.46
N GLN A 92 -16.30 4.62 23.26
CA GLN A 92 -17.21 4.74 22.12
C GLN A 92 -16.39 4.93 20.84
N ALA A 93 -16.69 4.14 19.81
CA ALA A 93 -16.03 4.24 18.52
C ALA A 93 -17.02 3.94 17.40
N GLU A 94 -16.74 4.44 16.20
CA GLU A 94 -17.49 4.06 15.00
C GLU A 94 -16.58 3.27 14.06
N LYS A 95 -17.06 2.12 13.57
CA LYS A 95 -16.42 1.40 12.48
C LYS A 95 -16.83 2.04 11.16
N ILE A 96 -15.86 2.41 10.34
CA ILE A 96 -16.07 3.04 9.05
C ILE A 96 -16.12 1.99 7.94
N SER A 97 -17.20 2.01 7.19
CA SER A 97 -17.41 1.29 5.93
C SER A 97 -17.76 2.30 4.84
N PRO A 98 -17.64 1.96 3.54
CA PRO A 98 -18.02 2.87 2.46
C PRO A 98 -19.45 3.40 2.65
N LEU A 99 -19.58 4.72 2.78
CA LEU A 99 -20.83 5.48 3.03
C LEU A 99 -21.58 5.19 4.34
N VAL A 100 -21.08 4.30 5.20
CA VAL A 100 -21.79 3.86 6.40
C VAL A 100 -20.88 3.94 7.62
N ARG A 101 -21.39 4.56 8.69
CA ARG A 101 -20.74 4.60 10.01
C ARG A 101 -21.49 3.66 10.94
N HIS A 102 -20.81 2.62 11.40
CA HIS A 102 -21.38 1.68 12.36
C HIS A 102 -20.96 2.13 13.75
N GLN A 103 -21.88 2.75 14.49
CA GLN A 103 -21.65 3.10 15.90
C GLN A 103 -21.46 1.84 16.73
N GLY A 104 -20.63 1.90 17.77
CA GLY A 104 -20.40 0.77 18.65
C GLY A 104 -19.51 1.06 19.84
N LYS A 105 -19.17 0.00 20.56
CA LYS A 105 -18.28 0.02 21.72
C LYS A 105 -17.02 -0.76 21.40
N LEU A 106 -15.87 -0.12 21.62
CA LEU A 106 -14.57 -0.72 21.51
C LEU A 106 -14.11 -1.18 22.89
N ALA A 107 -13.67 -2.42 23.01
CA ALA A 107 -13.00 -2.94 24.20
C ALA A 107 -11.65 -3.56 23.79
N ILE A 108 -10.59 -3.21 24.51
CA ILE A 108 -9.23 -3.68 24.25
C ILE A 108 -8.76 -4.49 25.45
N THR A 109 -8.30 -5.71 25.20
CA THR A 109 -7.66 -6.58 26.18
C THR A 109 -6.19 -6.77 25.84
N PRO A 110 -5.39 -7.45 26.69
CA PRO A 110 -3.99 -7.74 26.36
C PRO A 110 -3.80 -8.54 25.07
N THR A 111 -4.81 -9.27 24.57
CA THR A 111 -4.67 -10.15 23.40
C THR A 111 -5.58 -9.80 22.23
N THR A 112 -6.67 -9.06 22.44
CA THR A 112 -7.75 -8.93 21.45
C THR A 112 -8.39 -7.53 21.48
N ILE A 113 -8.70 -7.00 20.30
CA ILE A 113 -9.59 -5.86 20.11
C ILE A 113 -10.99 -6.38 19.80
N TYR A 114 -11.96 -5.97 20.60
CA TYR A 114 -13.37 -6.26 20.39
C TYR A 114 -14.10 -5.00 19.96
N PHE A 115 -14.88 -5.09 18.89
CA PHE A 115 -15.81 -4.04 18.48
C PHE A 115 -17.23 -4.60 18.49
N GLN A 116 -18.05 -4.13 19.42
CA GLN A 116 -19.46 -4.47 19.53
C GLN A 116 -20.28 -3.38 18.83
N PRO A 117 -20.95 -3.66 17.71
CA PRO A 117 -21.80 -2.68 17.05
C PRO A 117 -23.02 -2.34 17.92
N PHE A 118 -23.47 -1.09 17.86
CA PHE A 118 -24.70 -0.61 18.50
C PHE A 118 -25.95 -1.19 17.82
N SER A 119 -25.86 -1.43 16.51
CA SER A 119 -26.92 -2.06 15.72
C SER A 119 -26.44 -3.41 15.20
N ASN A 120 -27.06 -4.50 15.65
CA ASN A 120 -26.76 -5.89 15.26
C ASN A 120 -27.32 -6.23 13.87
N VAL A 121 -26.99 -5.44 12.86
CA VAL A 121 -27.38 -5.69 11.46
C VAL A 121 -26.45 -6.70 10.80
N GLU A 122 -25.23 -6.86 11.31
CA GLU A 122 -24.26 -7.83 10.82
C GLU A 122 -24.52 -9.22 11.41
N SER A 123 -24.11 -10.26 10.68
CA SER A 123 -24.30 -11.66 11.07
C SER A 123 -23.54 -12.06 12.34
N SER A 124 -22.52 -11.29 12.73
CA SER A 124 -21.76 -11.49 13.97
C SER A 124 -22.06 -10.36 14.96
N PRO A 125 -22.39 -10.68 16.23
CA PRO A 125 -22.71 -9.67 17.24
C PRO A 125 -21.48 -8.90 17.75
N VAL A 126 -20.26 -9.37 17.45
CA VAL A 126 -19.01 -8.71 17.82
C VAL A 126 -17.92 -9.01 16.79
N LEU A 127 -17.10 -8.03 16.48
CA LEU A 127 -15.88 -8.20 15.70
C LEU A 127 -14.71 -8.43 16.66
N LYS A 128 -13.89 -9.44 16.37
CA LYS A 128 -12.77 -9.86 17.22
C LYS A 128 -11.49 -9.86 16.39
N LEU A 129 -10.55 -8.96 16.71
CA LEU A 129 -9.25 -8.85 16.06
C LEU A 129 -8.16 -9.22 17.07
N LYS A 130 -7.44 -10.31 16.80
CA LYS A 130 -6.32 -10.74 17.65
C LYS A 130 -5.11 -9.84 17.47
N LEU A 131 -4.53 -9.39 18.57
CA LEU A 131 -3.37 -8.49 18.56
C LEU A 131 -2.13 -9.15 17.94
N CYS A 132 -1.97 -10.47 18.10
CA CYS A 132 -0.88 -11.22 17.45
C CYS A 132 -0.90 -11.15 15.93
N ASP A 133 -2.08 -10.93 15.34
CA ASP A 133 -2.26 -10.80 13.91
C ASP A 133 -2.06 -9.37 13.40
N LEU A 134 -2.06 -8.37 14.29
CA LEU A 134 -1.94 -6.97 13.92
C LEU A 134 -0.53 -6.68 13.38
N ARG A 135 -0.45 -6.21 12.14
CA ARG A 135 0.82 -5.98 11.42
C ARG A 135 1.09 -4.51 11.15
N ARG A 136 0.06 -3.71 10.89
CA ARG A 136 0.20 -2.29 10.56
C ARG A 136 -0.92 -1.49 11.20
N MET A 137 -0.57 -0.29 11.63
CA MET A 137 -1.50 0.66 12.21
C MET A 137 -1.23 2.03 11.63
N TYR A 138 -2.30 2.76 11.30
CA TYR A 138 -2.17 4.09 10.75
C TYR A 138 -3.14 5.05 11.41
N ARG A 139 -2.59 6.19 11.82
CA ARG A 139 -3.37 7.37 12.15
C ARG A 139 -4.06 7.85 10.88
N ARG A 140 -5.33 8.22 10.98
CA ARG A 140 -6.15 8.71 9.86
C ARG A 140 -6.93 9.94 10.22
N ARG A 141 -7.28 10.70 9.17
CA ARG A 141 -8.27 11.76 9.24
C ARG A 141 -9.63 11.22 8.87
N PHE A 142 -10.65 11.64 9.59
CA PHE A 142 -12.05 11.44 9.20
C PHE A 142 -12.77 12.79 9.30
N LEU A 143 -13.43 13.21 8.21
CA LEU A 143 -14.03 14.55 8.10
C LEU A 143 -13.04 15.67 8.47
N LEU A 144 -11.82 15.60 7.92
CA LEU A 144 -10.72 16.53 8.19
C LEU A 144 -10.23 16.60 9.66
N ARG A 145 -10.69 15.70 10.55
CA ARG A 145 -10.27 15.62 11.96
C ARG A 145 -9.36 14.42 12.21
N GLN A 146 -8.36 14.55 13.07
CA GLN A 146 -7.36 13.52 13.42
C GLN A 146 -7.89 12.45 14.39
N VAL A 147 -9.09 11.91 14.10
CA VAL A 147 -9.82 10.98 14.98
C VAL A 147 -9.88 9.56 14.45
N GLY A 148 -9.21 9.26 13.34
CA GLY A 148 -9.24 7.94 12.70
C GLY A 148 -8.04 7.07 13.08
N LEU A 149 -8.29 5.75 13.15
CA LEU A 149 -7.29 4.71 13.31
C LEU A 149 -7.62 3.52 12.41
N GLU A 150 -6.71 3.19 11.52
CA GLU A 150 -6.85 2.09 10.58
C GLU A 150 -5.85 0.98 10.90
N LEU A 151 -6.36 -0.23 11.08
CA LEU A 151 -5.64 -1.40 11.55
C LEU A 151 -5.64 -2.48 10.47
N TYR A 152 -4.47 -3.04 10.17
CA TYR A 152 -4.31 -4.13 9.21
C TYR A 152 -3.68 -5.34 9.89
N SER A 153 -4.39 -6.45 9.82
CA SER A 153 -3.95 -7.75 10.32
C SER A 153 -3.33 -8.59 9.21
N GLN A 154 -2.95 -9.82 9.53
CA GLN A 154 -2.64 -10.85 8.53
C GLN A 154 -3.85 -11.11 7.63
N GLU A 155 -3.63 -11.39 6.34
CA GLU A 155 -4.70 -11.65 5.37
C GLU A 155 -5.61 -12.83 5.75
N GLN A 156 -5.08 -13.80 6.49
CA GLN A 156 -5.80 -14.98 6.95
C GLN A 156 -6.58 -14.77 8.26
N SER A 157 -6.44 -13.58 8.87
CA SER A 157 -7.17 -13.25 10.10
C SER A 157 -8.67 -13.13 9.83
N THR A 158 -9.50 -13.40 10.84
CA THR A 158 -10.95 -13.19 10.79
C THR A 158 -11.32 -11.75 10.47
N VAL A 159 -10.47 -10.80 10.91
CA VAL A 159 -10.61 -9.37 10.64
C VAL A 159 -9.28 -8.89 10.05
N PRO A 160 -9.09 -9.02 8.72
CA PRO A 160 -7.85 -8.61 8.05
C PRO A 160 -7.66 -7.09 8.07
N HIS A 161 -8.75 -6.33 8.23
CA HIS A 161 -8.77 -4.88 8.20
C HIS A 161 -9.93 -4.32 9.02
N ILE A 162 -9.68 -3.24 9.78
CA ILE A 162 -10.72 -2.45 10.43
C ILE A 162 -10.31 -0.96 10.45
N TYR A 163 -11.25 -0.08 10.12
CA TYR A 163 -11.09 1.37 10.25
C TYR A 163 -12.05 1.88 11.34
N LEU A 164 -11.49 2.45 12.40
CA LEU A 164 -12.22 3.02 13.54
C LEU A 164 -12.07 4.54 13.57
N THR A 165 -13.12 5.22 14.02
CA THR A 165 -13.09 6.64 14.39
C THR A 165 -13.51 6.82 15.85
N PHE A 166 -12.94 7.82 16.50
CA PHE A 166 -13.16 8.15 17.90
C PHE A 166 -13.84 9.51 18.06
N GLN A 167 -14.30 9.82 19.28
CA GLN A 167 -14.96 11.10 19.56
C GLN A 167 -13.98 12.28 19.47
N CYS A 168 -12.75 12.07 19.97
CA CYS A 168 -11.67 13.04 19.96
C CYS A 168 -10.31 12.39 19.60
N GLU A 169 -9.32 13.24 19.36
CA GLU A 169 -7.94 12.83 19.06
C GLU A 169 -7.28 12.11 20.24
N ASP A 170 -7.58 12.52 21.48
CA ASP A 170 -7.02 11.92 22.70
C ASP A 170 -7.41 10.44 22.85
N ASP A 171 -8.68 10.09 22.57
CA ASP A 171 -9.16 8.70 22.61
C ASP A 171 -8.46 7.83 21.56
N ARG A 172 -8.21 8.41 20.37
CA ARG A 172 -7.47 7.76 19.29
C ARG A 172 -6.02 7.52 19.70
N GLU A 173 -5.34 8.52 20.27
CA GLU A 173 -3.94 8.39 20.71
C GLU A 173 -3.80 7.42 21.88
N LYS A 174 -4.73 7.45 22.85
CA LYS A 174 -4.79 6.47 23.93
C LYS A 174 -4.89 5.05 23.38
N THR A 175 -5.78 4.83 22.41
CA THR A 175 -5.93 3.52 21.76
C THR A 175 -4.66 3.12 21.01
N TYR A 176 -4.06 4.05 20.26
CA TYR A 176 -2.81 3.80 19.53
C TYR A 176 -1.67 3.38 20.48
N GLY A 177 -1.46 4.13 21.58
CA GLY A 177 -0.42 3.86 22.55
C GLY A 177 -0.55 2.48 23.20
N ILE A 178 -1.77 2.10 23.61
CA ILE A 178 -2.03 0.77 24.19
C ILE A 178 -1.63 -0.35 23.22
N LEU A 179 -1.93 -0.19 21.93
CA LEU A 179 -1.63 -1.18 20.91
C LEU A 179 -0.14 -1.21 20.56
N GLU A 180 0.52 -0.05 20.48
CA GLU A 180 1.95 0.05 20.19
C GLU A 180 2.83 -0.52 21.32
N GLU A 181 2.44 -0.32 22.57
CA GLU A 181 3.15 -0.82 23.75
C GLU A 181 2.86 -2.31 24.04
N SER A 182 1.84 -2.89 23.40
CA SER A 182 1.44 -4.27 23.63
C SER A 182 2.48 -5.26 23.09
N SER A 183 3.01 -6.10 23.99
CA SER A 183 3.92 -7.20 23.63
C SER A 183 3.32 -8.24 22.67
N ASN A 184 1.99 -8.25 22.52
CA ASN A 184 1.29 -9.16 21.62
C ASN A 184 1.15 -8.61 20.20
N VAL A 185 1.53 -7.36 19.93
CA VAL A 185 1.41 -6.76 18.59
C VAL A 185 2.72 -6.90 17.82
N ASN A 186 2.63 -7.30 16.56
CA ASN A 186 3.78 -7.51 15.69
C ASN A 186 3.84 -6.49 14.55
N LEU A 187 4.15 -5.23 14.87
CA LEU A 187 4.19 -4.15 13.89
C LEU A 187 5.38 -4.26 12.92
N VAL A 188 5.11 -4.17 11.63
CA VAL A 188 6.12 -4.03 10.59
C VAL A 188 6.52 -2.56 10.51
N LYS A 189 7.69 -2.22 11.07
CA LYS A 189 8.27 -0.88 10.92
C LYS A 189 8.77 -0.71 9.48
N LYS A 190 8.25 0.29 8.76
CA LYS A 190 8.78 0.73 7.46
C LYS A 190 9.17 2.19 7.58
N HIS A 191 10.42 2.51 7.26
CA HIS A 191 10.86 3.90 7.20
C HIS A 191 10.43 4.52 5.87
N ALA A 192 9.87 5.73 5.91
CA ALA A 192 9.37 6.40 4.70
C ALA A 192 10.47 6.66 3.67
N GLU A 193 11.66 7.04 4.14
CA GLU A 193 12.85 7.30 3.32
C GLU A 193 13.30 6.04 2.57
N GLU A 194 13.13 4.87 3.20
CA GLU A 194 13.43 3.58 2.59
C GLU A 194 12.53 3.32 1.38
N MET A 195 11.22 3.60 1.48
CA MET A 195 10.27 3.37 0.39
C MET A 195 10.54 4.28 -0.81
N THR A 196 10.78 5.58 -0.57
CA THR A 196 11.13 6.51 -1.66
C THR A 196 12.44 6.11 -2.33
N MET A 197 13.46 5.73 -1.55
CA MET A 197 14.74 5.28 -2.10
C MET A 197 14.60 3.97 -2.91
N GLN A 198 13.82 3.00 -2.42
CA GLN A 198 13.52 1.77 -3.14
C GLN A 198 12.77 2.06 -4.45
N TRP A 199 11.77 2.93 -4.44
CA TRP A 199 11.08 3.36 -5.66
C TRP A 199 12.03 4.04 -6.65
N GLN A 200 12.87 4.96 -6.20
CA GLN A 200 13.84 5.66 -7.04
C GLN A 200 14.82 4.72 -7.75
N ASN A 201 15.21 3.64 -7.07
CA ASN A 201 16.13 2.62 -7.57
C ASN A 201 15.43 1.50 -8.37
N GLY A 202 14.12 1.60 -8.60
CA GLY A 202 13.37 0.62 -9.40
C GLY A 202 13.03 -0.70 -8.67
N VAL A 203 13.22 -0.74 -7.35
CA VAL A 203 12.88 -1.87 -6.45
C VAL A 203 11.37 -1.92 -6.21
N VAL A 204 10.73 -0.75 -6.12
CA VAL A 204 9.28 -0.59 -5.93
C VAL A 204 8.66 -0.04 -7.22
N SER A 205 7.52 -0.63 -7.63
CA SER A 205 6.79 -0.22 -8.82
C SER A 205 6.15 1.16 -8.63
N ASN A 206 5.80 1.84 -9.73
CA ASN A 206 5.12 3.13 -9.65
C ASN A 206 3.75 2.98 -8.97
N TYR A 207 3.01 1.92 -9.26
CA TYR A 207 1.75 1.63 -8.61
C TYR A 207 1.88 1.43 -7.10
N ASP A 208 2.83 0.60 -6.66
CA ASP A 208 3.01 0.31 -5.23
C ASP A 208 3.45 1.57 -4.46
N TYR A 209 4.28 2.40 -5.10
CA TYR A 209 4.67 3.69 -4.54
C TYR A 209 3.48 4.66 -4.46
N LEU A 210 2.62 4.71 -5.47
CA LEU A 210 1.38 5.52 -5.42
C LEU A 210 0.41 5.03 -4.35
N MET A 211 0.24 3.71 -4.18
CA MET A 211 -0.56 3.14 -3.09
C MET A 211 0.02 3.52 -1.73
N TYR A 212 1.35 3.46 -1.59
CA TYR A 212 2.05 3.89 -0.39
C TYR A 212 1.81 5.37 -0.09
N LEU A 213 2.00 6.27 -1.07
CA LEU A 213 1.78 7.71 -0.89
C LEU A 213 0.33 8.03 -0.54
N ASN A 214 -0.64 7.39 -1.21
CA ASN A 214 -2.05 7.51 -0.85
C ASN A 214 -2.29 7.14 0.62
N CYS A 215 -1.77 5.99 1.05
CA CYS A 215 -1.87 5.53 2.43
C CYS A 215 -1.19 6.49 3.43
N GLN A 216 -0.03 7.07 3.11
CA GLN A 216 0.61 8.09 3.96
C GLN A 216 -0.16 9.41 3.98
N ALA A 217 -0.91 9.71 2.92
CA ALA A 217 -1.73 10.91 2.79
C ALA A 217 -3.15 10.74 3.40
N ASP A 218 -3.30 9.75 4.30
CA ASP A 218 -4.51 9.32 4.99
C ASP A 218 -5.62 8.76 4.10
N ARG A 219 -5.33 8.38 2.85
CA ARG A 219 -6.34 7.81 1.96
C ARG A 219 -6.61 6.34 2.27
N SER A 220 -7.89 5.94 2.17
CA SER A 220 -8.35 4.58 2.45
C SER A 220 -9.49 4.17 1.52
N GLU A 221 -9.52 2.91 1.13
CA GLU A 221 -10.61 2.33 0.34
C GLU A 221 -11.93 2.23 1.12
N LYS A 222 -11.89 2.31 2.46
CA LYS A 222 -13.10 2.29 3.31
C LYS A 222 -13.77 3.64 3.44
N ASP A 223 -13.08 4.73 3.16
CA ASP A 223 -13.63 6.08 3.17
C ASP A 223 -13.62 6.66 1.76
N LEU A 224 -14.77 6.61 1.08
CA LEU A 224 -14.92 7.11 -0.28
C LEU A 224 -14.64 8.62 -0.42
N THR A 225 -14.71 9.38 0.68
CA THR A 225 -14.40 10.82 0.68
C THR A 225 -12.88 11.07 0.59
N GLN A 226 -12.08 10.06 0.93
CA GLN A 226 -10.62 10.04 0.90
C GLN A 226 -10.11 8.80 0.13
N TYR A 227 -10.81 8.39 -0.92
CA TYR A 227 -10.43 7.21 -1.71
C TYR A 227 -9.06 7.41 -2.39
N PRO A 228 -8.21 6.37 -2.54
CA PRO A 228 -6.93 6.51 -3.22
C PRO A 228 -7.05 7.10 -4.63
N VAL A 229 -6.12 7.97 -5.00
CA VAL A 229 -6.10 8.72 -6.27
C VAL A 229 -4.91 8.32 -7.12
N PHE A 230 -5.15 8.09 -8.40
CA PHE A 230 -4.15 7.74 -9.41
C PHE A 230 -4.25 8.70 -10.60
N PRO A 231 -3.13 8.99 -11.28
CA PRO A 231 -3.15 9.86 -12.44
C PRO A 231 -3.85 9.18 -13.62
N TRP A 232 -4.51 9.96 -14.47
CA TRP A 232 -4.55 9.63 -15.90
C TRP A 232 -3.13 9.57 -16.46
N VAL A 233 -2.78 8.46 -17.11
CA VAL A 233 -1.45 8.27 -17.72
C VAL A 233 -1.52 8.32 -19.25
N VAL A 234 -2.46 7.58 -19.82
CA VAL A 234 -2.68 7.53 -21.28
C VAL A 234 -3.58 8.70 -21.68
N ALA A 235 -3.27 9.32 -22.82
CA ALA A 235 -4.04 10.38 -23.46
C ALA A 235 -4.76 9.92 -24.74
N ASP A 236 -4.36 8.78 -25.31
CA ASP A 236 -4.95 8.22 -26.52
C ASP A 236 -5.94 7.07 -26.23
N TYR A 237 -7.22 7.37 -26.42
CA TYR A 237 -8.33 6.41 -26.31
C TYR A 237 -9.06 6.21 -27.66
N THR A 238 -8.39 6.54 -28.77
CA THR A 238 -8.99 6.56 -30.11
C THR A 238 -8.27 5.71 -31.13
N SER A 239 -6.96 5.53 -31.02
CA SER A 239 -6.19 4.72 -31.96
C SER A 239 -6.48 3.22 -31.83
N GLU A 240 -6.24 2.49 -32.93
CA GLU A 240 -6.34 1.03 -33.00
C GLU A 240 -5.25 0.31 -32.18
N THR A 241 -4.10 0.96 -31.98
CA THR A 241 -2.98 0.40 -31.23
C THR A 241 -2.44 1.43 -30.24
N LEU A 242 -2.09 0.97 -29.04
CA LEU A 242 -1.47 1.80 -28.02
C LEU A 242 0.06 1.73 -28.14
N ASP A 243 0.69 2.78 -28.68
CA ASP A 243 2.13 2.86 -28.83
C ASP A 243 2.80 3.55 -27.62
N LEU A 244 3.32 2.75 -26.69
CA LEU A 244 4.02 3.24 -25.49
C LEU A 244 5.43 3.79 -25.78
N SER A 245 5.91 3.72 -27.03
CA SER A 245 7.16 4.39 -27.43
C SER A 245 6.94 5.85 -27.83
N ASN A 246 5.70 6.21 -28.16
CA ASN A 246 5.32 7.57 -28.53
C ASN A 246 5.03 8.42 -27.28
N THR A 247 5.70 9.56 -27.17
CA THR A 247 5.48 10.51 -26.06
C THR A 247 4.09 11.12 -26.07
N ASP A 248 3.48 11.28 -27.25
CA ASP A 248 2.15 11.90 -27.40
C ASP A 248 1.01 11.00 -26.89
N THR A 249 1.28 9.71 -26.69
CA THR A 249 0.35 8.77 -26.07
C THR A 249 0.15 9.07 -24.58
N TYR A 250 1.06 9.81 -23.95
CA TYR A 250 1.03 10.09 -22.52
C TYR A 250 0.45 11.47 -22.21
N ARG A 251 -0.29 11.55 -21.09
CA ARG A 251 -0.68 12.81 -20.46
C ARG A 251 0.56 13.53 -19.92
N ASP A 252 0.55 14.86 -20.00
CA ASP A 252 1.49 15.71 -19.29
C ASP A 252 1.21 15.64 -17.77
N LEU A 253 2.04 14.85 -17.06
CA LEU A 253 1.96 14.62 -15.62
C LEU A 253 2.37 15.85 -14.78
N SER A 254 2.93 16.90 -15.40
CA SER A 254 3.30 18.13 -14.69
C SER A 254 2.13 19.09 -14.45
N LYS A 255 0.98 18.80 -15.06
CA LYS A 255 -0.22 19.65 -15.04
C LYS A 255 -1.41 18.91 -14.42
N PRO A 256 -2.28 19.58 -13.63
CA PRO A 256 -3.55 18.99 -13.23
C PRO A 256 -4.48 18.79 -14.44
N MET A 257 -5.49 17.91 -14.31
CA MET A 257 -6.45 17.64 -15.41
C MET A 257 -7.07 18.92 -15.97
N GLY A 258 -7.41 19.87 -15.10
CA GLY A 258 -7.98 21.17 -15.46
C GLY A 258 -7.12 22.00 -16.43
N ALA A 259 -5.80 21.86 -16.36
CA ALA A 259 -4.82 22.66 -17.11
C ALA A 259 -4.32 21.99 -18.41
N LEU A 260 -4.82 20.81 -18.76
CA LEU A 260 -4.43 20.12 -20.01
C LEU A 260 -5.00 20.78 -21.28
N ASN A 261 -6.21 21.33 -21.19
CA ASN A 261 -6.85 22.03 -22.30
C ASN A 261 -6.69 23.54 -22.10
N GLN A 262 -5.94 24.18 -22.99
CA GLN A 262 -5.57 25.58 -22.89
C GLN A 262 -6.78 26.53 -22.98
N ASP A 263 -7.67 26.30 -23.95
CA ASP A 263 -8.88 27.13 -24.13
C ASP A 263 -9.80 27.07 -22.90
N ARG A 264 -9.88 25.91 -22.25
CA ARG A 264 -10.63 25.74 -21.01
C ARG A 264 -9.94 26.44 -19.85
N LEU A 265 -8.63 26.29 -19.73
CA LEU A 265 -7.84 26.86 -18.66
C LEU A 265 -7.93 28.38 -18.64
N GLU A 266 -7.93 29.03 -19.81
CA GLU A 266 -8.09 30.48 -19.95
C GLU A 266 -9.41 30.97 -19.33
N LYS A 267 -10.52 30.31 -19.65
CA LYS A 267 -11.83 30.62 -19.06
C LYS A 267 -11.87 30.41 -17.54
N LEU A 268 -11.18 29.38 -17.04
CA LEU A 268 -11.08 29.12 -15.61
C LEU A 268 -10.26 30.22 -14.91
N LYS A 269 -9.19 30.72 -15.56
CA LYS A 269 -8.38 31.83 -15.06
C LYS A 269 -9.13 33.16 -15.07
N GLU A 270 -9.91 33.44 -16.11
CA GLU A 270 -10.78 34.62 -16.15
C GLU A 270 -11.71 34.63 -14.93
N ARG A 271 -12.44 33.53 -14.70
CA ARG A 271 -13.29 33.38 -13.50
C ARG A 271 -12.50 33.53 -12.20
N TYR A 272 -11.31 32.94 -12.12
CA TYR A 272 -10.44 33.04 -10.93
C TYR A 272 -10.04 34.49 -10.62
N HIS A 273 -9.75 35.28 -11.65
CA HIS A 273 -9.37 36.69 -11.47
C HIS A 273 -10.55 37.57 -11.06
N GLU A 274 -11.76 37.28 -11.54
CA GLU A 274 -13.00 38.01 -11.21
C GLU A 274 -13.58 37.65 -9.82
N MET A 275 -13.20 36.50 -9.27
CA MET A 275 -13.74 35.99 -8.01
C MET A 275 -13.22 36.78 -6.79
N ASN A 276 -14.07 36.91 -5.76
CA ASN A 276 -13.65 37.41 -4.44
C ASN A 276 -12.87 36.34 -3.67
N GLU A 277 -12.05 36.75 -2.70
CA GLU A 277 -11.37 35.78 -1.82
C GLU A 277 -12.37 34.99 -0.94
N PRO A 278 -12.12 33.70 -0.66
CA PRO A 278 -10.97 32.89 -1.11
C PRO A 278 -11.12 32.38 -2.55
N LYS A 279 -10.12 32.64 -3.40
CA LYS A 279 -10.15 32.26 -4.82
C LYS A 279 -9.85 30.78 -5.05
N PHE A 280 -10.49 30.18 -6.05
CA PHE A 280 -10.22 28.82 -6.50
C PHE A 280 -10.36 28.66 -8.03
N LEU A 281 -9.57 27.77 -8.62
CA LEU A 281 -9.67 27.42 -10.04
C LEU A 281 -10.71 26.33 -10.26
N TYR A 282 -10.82 25.36 -9.35
CA TYR A 282 -11.70 24.19 -9.49
C TYR A 282 -12.74 24.14 -8.38
N GLY A 283 -14.02 24.28 -8.76
CA GLY A 283 -15.15 24.16 -7.83
C GLY A 283 -15.56 22.70 -7.53
N SER A 284 -15.02 21.75 -8.30
CA SER A 284 -15.21 20.32 -8.12
C SER A 284 -13.84 19.68 -7.90
N HIS A 285 -13.77 18.71 -6.99
CA HIS A 285 -12.54 18.00 -6.67
C HIS A 285 -12.26 16.87 -7.67
N TYR A 286 -11.00 16.43 -7.79
CA TYR A 286 -10.62 15.30 -8.64
C TYR A 286 -10.99 13.92 -8.05
N SER A 287 -11.38 13.88 -6.77
CA SER A 287 -11.73 12.66 -6.04
C SER A 287 -12.83 12.96 -5.03
N ALA A 288 -14.02 12.41 -5.24
CA ALA A 288 -15.15 12.52 -4.32
C ALA A 288 -15.99 11.23 -4.39
N PRO A 289 -16.84 10.92 -3.40
CA PRO A 289 -17.55 9.64 -3.36
C PRO A 289 -18.37 9.36 -4.61
N GLY A 290 -19.08 10.36 -5.14
CA GLY A 290 -19.84 10.23 -6.37
C GLY A 290 -18.97 9.91 -7.60
N LEU A 291 -17.72 10.41 -7.63
CA LEU A 291 -16.77 10.16 -8.73
C LEU A 291 -16.17 8.75 -8.64
N VAL A 292 -15.84 8.32 -7.43
CA VAL A 292 -15.34 6.96 -7.17
C VAL A 292 -16.42 5.94 -7.54
N LEU A 293 -17.65 6.15 -7.07
CA LEU A 293 -18.77 5.26 -7.41
C LEU A 293 -19.21 5.37 -8.87
N PHE A 294 -19.01 6.51 -9.53
CA PHE A 294 -19.21 6.60 -10.97
C PHE A 294 -18.34 5.56 -11.71
N TYR A 295 -17.07 5.40 -11.32
CA TYR A 295 -16.21 4.34 -11.87
C TYR A 295 -16.63 2.95 -11.41
N LEU A 296 -16.96 2.80 -10.13
CA LEU A 296 -17.12 1.48 -9.49
C LEU A 296 -18.57 0.97 -9.43
N VAL A 297 -19.54 1.65 -10.05
CA VAL A 297 -20.97 1.29 -9.95
C VAL A 297 -21.27 -0.15 -10.35
N ARG A 298 -20.51 -0.73 -11.29
CA ARG A 298 -20.69 -2.12 -11.73
C ARG A 298 -20.10 -3.15 -10.76
N LYS A 299 -19.08 -2.75 -10.00
CA LYS A 299 -18.43 -3.58 -8.97
C LYS A 299 -19.15 -3.50 -7.64
N TYR A 300 -19.58 -2.30 -7.25
CA TYR A 300 -20.22 -2.00 -5.97
C TYR A 300 -21.55 -1.25 -6.14
N PRO A 301 -22.53 -1.83 -6.85
CA PRO A 301 -23.80 -1.15 -7.15
C PRO A 301 -24.60 -0.78 -5.88
N GLN A 302 -24.46 -1.52 -4.78
CA GLN A 302 -25.06 -1.22 -3.48
C GLN A 302 -24.67 0.16 -2.94
N TYR A 303 -23.43 0.60 -3.18
CA TYR A 303 -22.97 1.89 -2.69
C TYR A 303 -23.57 3.03 -3.52
N MET A 304 -23.76 2.82 -4.83
CA MET A 304 -24.45 3.80 -5.68
C MET A 304 -25.92 3.94 -5.28
N LEU A 305 -26.62 2.83 -5.05
CA LEU A 305 -28.00 2.85 -4.54
C LEU A 305 -28.08 3.55 -3.18
N CYS A 306 -27.12 3.30 -2.29
CA CYS A 306 -27.06 3.99 -1.01
C CYS A 306 -26.87 5.51 -1.17
N LEU A 307 -25.98 5.93 -2.07
CA LEU A 307 -25.69 7.35 -2.32
C LEU A 307 -26.86 8.08 -2.99
N GLN A 308 -27.59 7.40 -3.88
CA GLN A 308 -28.66 8.00 -4.69
C GLN A 308 -30.08 7.57 -4.23
N ASN A 309 -30.27 7.32 -2.94
CA ASN A 309 -31.58 7.04 -2.35
C ASN A 309 -32.37 5.91 -3.05
N GLY A 310 -31.66 4.83 -3.39
CA GLY A 310 -32.25 3.62 -3.97
C GLY A 310 -32.37 3.60 -5.48
N ARG A 311 -31.76 4.55 -6.20
CA ARG A 311 -31.78 4.63 -7.67
C ARG A 311 -30.36 4.66 -8.23
N PHE A 312 -30.23 4.30 -9.50
CA PHE A 312 -29.02 4.60 -10.27
C PHE A 312 -29.13 5.97 -10.93
N ASP A 313 -27.99 6.51 -11.36
CA ASP A 313 -27.95 7.78 -12.08
C ASP A 313 -28.64 7.66 -13.44
N HIS A 314 -28.91 8.79 -14.07
CA HIS A 314 -29.42 8.83 -15.43
C HIS A 314 -28.46 8.08 -16.38
N PRO A 315 -28.97 7.20 -17.26
CA PRO A 315 -28.15 6.36 -18.15
C PRO A 315 -27.04 7.12 -18.89
N ASP A 316 -27.35 8.30 -19.44
CA ASP A 316 -26.37 9.15 -20.14
C ASP A 316 -25.25 9.75 -19.28
N ARG A 317 -25.45 9.85 -17.96
CA ARG A 317 -24.46 10.36 -17.02
C ARG A 317 -23.63 9.26 -16.38
N MET A 318 -23.96 7.99 -16.62
CA MET A 318 -23.20 6.86 -16.10
C MET A 318 -21.87 6.68 -16.84
N PHE A 319 -20.97 5.91 -16.23
CA PHE A 319 -19.70 5.57 -16.84
C PHE A 319 -19.91 4.59 -17.99
N ASN A 320 -20.06 5.12 -19.20
CA ASN A 320 -20.39 4.31 -20.39
C ASN A 320 -19.18 4.03 -21.29
N SER A 321 -18.18 4.92 -21.30
CA SER A 321 -17.06 4.87 -22.23
C SER A 321 -15.84 5.55 -21.63
N VAL A 322 -14.68 4.88 -21.67
CA VAL A 322 -13.42 5.46 -21.17
C VAL A 322 -13.03 6.69 -21.98
N LYS A 323 -13.18 6.61 -23.31
CA LYS A 323 -12.90 7.71 -24.24
C LYS A 323 -13.74 8.96 -23.92
N ASP A 324 -15.03 8.77 -23.68
CA ASP A 324 -15.93 9.90 -23.43
C ASP A 324 -15.63 10.55 -22.09
N VAL A 325 -15.29 9.76 -21.06
CA VAL A 325 -14.87 10.28 -19.77
C VAL A 325 -13.59 11.11 -19.88
N TYR A 326 -12.57 10.60 -20.57
CA TYR A 326 -11.33 11.36 -20.77
C TYR A 326 -11.59 12.70 -21.50
N ASN A 327 -12.38 12.67 -22.57
CA ASN A 327 -12.77 13.88 -23.29
C ASN A 327 -13.59 14.87 -22.44
N ASN A 328 -14.49 14.36 -21.61
CA ASN A 328 -15.26 15.18 -20.67
C ASN A 328 -14.35 15.85 -19.64
N CYS A 329 -13.37 15.12 -19.09
CA CYS A 329 -12.38 15.67 -18.16
C CYS A 329 -11.47 16.72 -18.80
N LEU A 330 -11.41 16.82 -20.13
CA LEU A 330 -10.66 17.84 -20.87
C LEU A 330 -11.51 19.05 -21.27
N ARG A 331 -12.83 18.90 -21.42
CA ARG A 331 -13.69 19.93 -22.04
C ARG A 331 -14.74 20.50 -21.11
N ASN A 332 -15.27 19.71 -20.19
CA ASN A 332 -16.31 20.16 -19.27
C ASN A 332 -15.69 21.09 -18.20
N MET A 333 -16.40 22.18 -17.88
CA MET A 333 -15.97 23.23 -16.93
C MET A 333 -16.04 22.81 -15.46
N SER A 334 -16.67 21.67 -15.17
CA SER A 334 -16.85 21.14 -13.80
C SER A 334 -16.30 19.72 -13.64
N ASP A 335 -15.62 19.18 -14.66
CA ASP A 335 -15.12 17.80 -14.65
C ASP A 335 -13.59 17.76 -14.65
N PHE A 336 -13.03 17.42 -13.49
CA PHE A 336 -11.59 17.40 -13.23
C PHE A 336 -11.12 16.07 -12.62
N LYS A 337 -11.90 14.99 -12.80
CA LYS A 337 -11.66 13.69 -12.16
C LYS A 337 -10.28 13.13 -12.52
N GLU A 338 -9.57 12.67 -11.49
CA GLU A 338 -8.43 11.75 -11.65
C GLU A 338 -8.94 10.30 -11.48
N LEU A 339 -8.06 9.33 -11.72
CA LEU A 339 -8.42 7.91 -11.71
C LEU A 339 -8.38 7.30 -10.30
N VAL A 340 -8.95 6.10 -10.19
CA VAL A 340 -8.88 5.21 -9.03
C VAL A 340 -7.90 4.05 -9.31
N PRO A 341 -7.36 3.38 -8.27
CA PRO A 341 -6.35 2.32 -8.44
C PRO A 341 -6.81 1.14 -9.32
N GLU A 342 -8.11 0.88 -9.43
CA GLU A 342 -8.69 -0.22 -10.22
C GLU A 342 -8.31 -0.16 -11.70
N PHE A 343 -8.05 1.03 -12.24
CA PHE A 343 -7.58 1.20 -13.63
C PHE A 343 -6.19 0.59 -13.86
N TYR A 344 -5.42 0.32 -12.79
CA TYR A 344 -4.05 -0.20 -12.83
C TYR A 344 -3.87 -1.50 -12.02
N ASN A 345 -4.94 -2.00 -11.39
CA ASN A 345 -4.91 -3.23 -10.60
C ASN A 345 -5.19 -4.46 -11.49
N THR A 346 -4.13 -5.16 -11.86
CA THR A 346 -4.23 -6.34 -12.73
C THR A 346 -4.88 -7.55 -12.07
N ASP A 347 -4.94 -7.59 -10.73
CA ASP A 347 -5.44 -8.76 -9.98
C ASP A 347 -6.95 -8.92 -10.16
N THR A 348 -7.68 -7.81 -10.30
CA THR A 348 -9.13 -7.80 -10.49
C THR A 348 -9.55 -7.97 -11.95
N LYS A 349 -8.58 -7.99 -12.88
CA LYS A 349 -8.80 -8.21 -14.33
C LYS A 349 -9.83 -7.24 -14.96
N GLY A 350 -9.97 -6.04 -14.40
CA GLY A 350 -10.91 -5.02 -14.90
C GLY A 350 -12.39 -5.33 -14.60
N ASP A 351 -12.67 -6.07 -13.53
CA ASP A 351 -14.03 -6.41 -13.09
C ASP A 351 -14.99 -5.22 -12.99
N PHE A 352 -14.51 -4.04 -12.58
CA PHE A 352 -15.30 -2.81 -12.46
C PHE A 352 -15.84 -2.27 -13.79
N LEU A 353 -15.36 -2.77 -14.94
CA LEU A 353 -15.82 -2.37 -16.27
C LEU A 353 -16.98 -3.27 -16.77
N VAL A 354 -17.26 -4.38 -16.07
CA VAL A 354 -18.20 -5.42 -16.50
C VAL A 354 -19.42 -5.43 -15.58
N ASN A 355 -20.62 -5.46 -16.16
CA ASN A 355 -21.86 -5.61 -15.42
C ASN A 355 -22.09 -7.08 -15.00
N MET A 356 -21.30 -7.55 -14.03
CA MET A 356 -21.33 -8.96 -13.58
C MET A 356 -22.66 -9.40 -12.98
N TYR A 357 -23.46 -8.46 -12.48
CA TYR A 357 -24.75 -8.73 -11.83
C TYR A 357 -25.93 -8.65 -12.81
N GLU A 358 -25.68 -8.40 -14.09
CA GLU A 358 -26.72 -8.23 -15.13
C GLU A 358 -27.78 -7.19 -14.73
N ILE A 359 -27.34 -6.12 -14.06
CA ILE A 359 -28.23 -5.05 -13.57
C ILE A 359 -28.75 -4.27 -14.77
N ASP A 360 -30.05 -3.99 -14.76
CA ASP A 360 -30.68 -3.06 -15.71
C ASP A 360 -30.39 -1.61 -15.30
N PHE A 361 -29.39 -1.02 -15.96
CA PHE A 361 -29.04 0.39 -15.80
C PHE A 361 -29.85 1.33 -16.69
N GLY A 362 -30.81 0.81 -17.47
CA GLY A 362 -31.64 1.59 -18.38
C GLY A 362 -31.01 1.85 -19.76
N GLU A 363 -31.65 2.74 -20.50
CA GLU A 363 -31.30 3.09 -21.88
C GLU A 363 -30.92 4.56 -22.00
N ARG A 364 -29.89 4.84 -22.80
CA ARG A 364 -29.47 6.20 -23.16
C ARG A 364 -30.47 6.84 -24.12
N HIS A 365 -30.38 8.16 -24.28
CA HIS A 365 -31.23 8.91 -25.21
C HIS A 365 -31.16 8.41 -26.67
N ASP A 366 -30.06 7.77 -27.06
CA ASP A 366 -29.87 7.16 -28.38
C ASP A 366 -30.44 5.72 -28.50
N GLY A 367 -31.10 5.22 -27.44
CA GLY A 367 -31.66 3.88 -27.34
C GLY A 367 -30.63 2.79 -27.01
N THR A 368 -29.35 3.14 -26.79
CA THR A 368 -28.34 2.17 -26.39
C THR A 368 -28.51 1.78 -24.93
N LYS A 369 -28.57 0.47 -24.66
CA LYS A 369 -28.63 -0.06 -23.28
C LYS A 369 -27.31 0.17 -22.56
N VAL A 370 -27.39 0.63 -21.32
CA VAL A 370 -26.22 0.76 -20.45
C VAL A 370 -25.86 -0.62 -19.91
N ASN A 371 -24.68 -1.11 -20.28
CA ASN A 371 -24.17 -2.41 -19.83
C ASN A 371 -22.67 -2.30 -19.50
N ASP A 372 -21.81 -3.16 -20.06
CA ASP A 372 -20.35 -3.05 -19.94
C ASP A 372 -19.82 -1.70 -20.45
N VAL A 373 -18.71 -1.24 -19.88
CA VAL A 373 -18.05 0.00 -20.30
C VAL A 373 -17.39 -0.20 -21.66
N ALA A 374 -17.66 0.71 -22.60
CA ALA A 374 -16.98 0.75 -23.89
C ALA A 374 -15.48 1.06 -23.72
N LEU A 375 -14.65 0.16 -24.24
CA LEU A 375 -13.20 0.24 -24.18
C LEU A 375 -12.64 0.94 -25.43
N PRO A 376 -11.44 1.54 -25.35
CA PRO A 376 -10.76 2.05 -26.53
C PRO A 376 -10.41 0.92 -27.52
N PRO A 377 -10.29 1.21 -28.84
CA PRO A 377 -10.08 0.18 -29.86
C PRO A 377 -8.85 -0.71 -29.62
N TRP A 378 -7.80 -0.14 -29.03
CA TRP A 378 -6.58 -0.87 -28.70
C TRP A 378 -6.72 -1.89 -27.57
N ALA A 379 -7.85 -1.96 -26.85
CA ALA A 379 -8.08 -2.92 -25.78
C ALA A 379 -9.10 -3.99 -26.20
N THR A 380 -8.67 -5.26 -26.18
CA THR A 380 -9.53 -6.38 -26.61
C THR A 380 -10.47 -6.88 -25.52
N SER A 381 -10.16 -6.60 -24.25
CA SER A 381 -10.94 -7.01 -23.08
C SER A 381 -10.66 -6.09 -21.88
N PRO A 382 -11.51 -6.08 -20.83
CA PRO A 382 -11.24 -5.34 -19.60
C PRO A 382 -9.90 -5.70 -18.95
N LYS A 383 -9.52 -6.98 -19.00
CA LYS A 383 -8.21 -7.46 -18.53
C LYS A 383 -7.06 -6.88 -19.34
N ASP A 384 -7.17 -6.92 -20.66
CA ASP A 384 -6.16 -6.37 -21.58
C ASP A 384 -6.02 -4.84 -21.39
N PHE A 385 -7.14 -4.14 -21.24
CA PHE A 385 -7.20 -2.71 -20.94
C PHE A 385 -6.40 -2.36 -19.67
N VAL A 386 -6.71 -2.99 -18.53
CA VAL A 386 -6.01 -2.73 -17.26
C VAL A 386 -4.54 -3.13 -17.32
N THR A 387 -4.22 -4.23 -18.02
CA THR A 387 -2.83 -4.66 -18.22
C THR A 387 -2.03 -3.62 -19.00
N LYS A 388 -2.58 -3.08 -20.10
CA LYS A 388 -1.95 -2.02 -20.91
C LYS A 388 -1.83 -0.70 -20.15
N LEU A 389 -2.84 -0.33 -19.35
CA LEU A 389 -2.72 0.83 -18.46
C LEU A 389 -1.64 0.63 -17.41
N ARG A 390 -1.52 -0.56 -16.82
CA ARG A 390 -0.45 -0.87 -15.87
C ARG A 390 0.92 -0.80 -16.55
N GLN A 391 1.07 -1.32 -17.77
CA GLN A 391 2.30 -1.18 -18.56
C GLN A 391 2.62 0.28 -18.86
N ALA A 392 1.63 1.11 -19.19
CA ALA A 392 1.82 2.54 -19.40
C ALA A 392 2.28 3.23 -18.10
N LEU A 393 1.66 2.93 -16.96
CA LEU A 393 2.04 3.46 -15.64
C LEU A 393 3.47 3.08 -15.25
N GLU A 394 3.92 1.87 -15.56
CA GLU A 394 5.27 1.38 -15.27
C GLU A 394 6.31 1.71 -16.35
N SER A 395 5.91 2.43 -17.41
CA SER A 395 6.82 2.81 -18.50
C SER A 395 7.92 3.78 -18.06
N ASP A 396 9.03 3.75 -18.78
CA ASP A 396 10.16 4.68 -18.57
C ASP A 396 9.73 6.14 -18.63
N TYR A 397 8.79 6.48 -19.52
CA TYR A 397 8.26 7.84 -19.62
C TYR A 397 7.60 8.25 -18.29
N VAL A 398 6.70 7.42 -17.75
CA VAL A 398 6.01 7.75 -16.50
C VAL A 398 6.97 7.74 -15.33
N SER A 399 7.85 6.74 -15.19
CA SER A 399 8.86 6.73 -14.12
C SER A 399 9.68 8.02 -14.09
N ARG A 400 10.04 8.55 -15.25
CA ARG A 400 10.79 9.82 -15.36
C ARG A 400 10.00 11.06 -14.98
N HIS A 401 8.67 11.05 -15.01
CA HIS A 401 7.81 12.25 -14.85
C HIS A 401 6.80 12.16 -13.71
N LEU A 402 6.56 10.99 -13.11
CA LEU A 402 5.54 10.79 -12.08
C LEU A 402 5.73 11.66 -10.84
N HIS A 403 6.97 11.97 -10.47
CA HIS A 403 7.31 12.91 -9.40
C HIS A 403 6.65 14.29 -9.56
N LEU A 404 6.42 14.74 -10.80
CA LEU A 404 5.75 16.02 -11.09
C LEU A 404 4.26 15.98 -10.76
N TRP A 405 3.60 14.84 -10.97
CA TRP A 405 2.20 14.64 -10.56
C TRP A 405 2.10 14.48 -9.04
N ILE A 406 3.06 13.78 -8.43
CA ILE A 406 3.17 13.68 -6.97
C ILE A 406 3.30 15.08 -6.35
N ASP A 407 4.06 16.01 -6.97
CA ASP A 407 4.16 17.39 -6.51
C ASP A 407 2.82 18.13 -6.47
N LEU A 408 1.92 17.86 -7.43
CA LEU A 408 0.58 18.46 -7.49
C LEU A 408 -0.35 17.88 -6.41
N ILE A 409 -0.32 16.57 -6.21
CA ILE A 409 -1.32 15.87 -5.37
C ILE A 409 -0.88 15.77 -3.92
N PHE A 410 0.39 15.46 -3.66
CA PHE A 410 0.92 15.21 -2.32
C PHE A 410 2.07 16.17 -1.94
N GLY A 411 2.65 16.86 -2.90
CA GLY A 411 3.86 17.66 -2.70
C GLY A 411 3.64 19.16 -2.62
N TYR A 412 4.69 19.90 -2.94
CA TYR A 412 4.78 21.33 -2.65
C TYR A 412 3.87 22.20 -3.52
N LYS A 413 3.36 21.69 -4.65
CA LYS A 413 2.41 22.38 -5.55
C LYS A 413 0.94 22.12 -5.18
N GLN A 414 0.66 21.47 -4.05
CA GLN A 414 -0.71 21.23 -3.58
C GLN A 414 -1.39 22.51 -3.06
N ARG A 415 -0.62 23.43 -2.45
CA ARG A 415 -1.12 24.64 -1.78
C ARG A 415 -0.20 25.85 -1.99
N GLY A 416 -0.68 27.03 -1.61
CA GLY A 416 0.10 28.28 -1.63
C GLY A 416 0.38 28.81 -3.04
N GLU A 417 1.40 29.66 -3.16
CA GLU A 417 1.77 30.31 -4.43
C GLU A 417 2.15 29.31 -5.52
N GLU A 418 2.80 28.21 -5.15
CA GLU A 418 3.21 27.18 -6.11
C GLU A 418 2.00 26.44 -6.70
N ALA A 419 0.91 26.28 -5.95
CA ALA A 419 -0.35 25.78 -6.48
C ALA A 419 -0.98 26.75 -7.47
N VAL A 420 -0.93 28.06 -7.20
CA VAL A 420 -1.43 29.09 -8.14
C VAL A 420 -0.61 29.07 -9.44
N LYS A 421 0.72 29.02 -9.35
CA LYS A 421 1.61 28.94 -10.52
C LYS A 421 1.41 27.67 -11.34
N ALA A 422 1.06 26.57 -10.68
CA ALA A 422 0.80 25.27 -11.30
C ALA A 422 -0.67 25.05 -11.70
N ASP A 423 -1.52 26.08 -11.57
CA ASP A 423 -2.96 26.01 -11.86
C ASP A 423 -3.68 24.91 -11.09
N ASN A 424 -3.33 24.70 -9.81
CA ASN A 424 -3.72 23.55 -9.00
C ASN A 424 -4.50 23.93 -7.72
N VAL A 425 -5.40 24.93 -7.82
CA VAL A 425 -6.13 25.48 -6.66
C VAL A 425 -7.59 25.01 -6.65
N PHE A 426 -7.96 24.23 -5.63
CA PHE A 426 -9.32 23.71 -5.44
C PHE A 426 -10.12 24.59 -4.48
N HIS A 427 -11.42 24.29 -4.34
CA HIS A 427 -12.27 24.96 -3.38
C HIS A 427 -11.74 24.82 -1.94
N HIS A 428 -11.71 25.92 -1.18
CA HIS A 428 -11.06 25.99 0.14
C HIS A 428 -11.53 24.94 1.15
N VAL A 429 -12.83 24.60 1.15
CA VAL A 429 -13.43 23.58 2.04
C VAL A 429 -12.82 22.18 1.87
N CYS A 430 -12.20 21.88 0.72
CA CYS A 430 -11.58 20.58 0.48
C CYS A 430 -10.23 20.42 1.21
N TYR A 431 -9.64 21.51 1.71
CA TYR A 431 -8.33 21.50 2.35
C TYR A 431 -8.43 21.33 3.87
N GLU A 432 -7.57 20.48 4.41
CA GLU A 432 -7.38 20.34 5.87
C GLU A 432 -7.05 21.68 6.51
N GLY A 433 -7.71 21.96 7.63
CA GLY A 433 -7.57 23.18 8.43
C GLY A 433 -8.41 24.37 7.96
N ALA A 434 -9.14 24.25 6.84
CA ALA A 434 -9.97 25.34 6.33
C ALA A 434 -11.26 25.56 7.13
N VAL A 435 -11.80 24.49 7.73
CA VAL A 435 -13.00 24.52 8.56
C VAL A 435 -12.71 23.77 9.86
N ASP A 436 -12.91 24.44 11.00
CA ASP A 436 -12.83 23.84 12.32
C ASP A 436 -14.25 23.50 12.80
N LEU A 437 -14.66 22.23 12.62
CA LEU A 437 -15.99 21.75 12.99
C LEU A 437 -16.26 21.82 14.50
N GLU A 438 -15.23 21.90 15.34
CA GLU A 438 -15.39 21.90 16.80
C GLU A 438 -15.74 23.29 17.35
N ARG A 439 -15.41 24.35 16.60
CA ARG A 439 -15.77 25.73 16.97
C ARG A 439 -17.20 26.11 16.59
N ILE A 440 -17.88 25.27 15.82
CA ILE A 440 -19.23 25.53 15.34
C ILE A 440 -20.23 25.10 16.43
N LEU A 441 -20.85 26.08 17.07
CA LEU A 441 -21.81 25.86 18.16
C LEU A 441 -23.18 25.40 17.65
N ASP A 442 -23.59 25.86 16.46
CA ASP A 442 -24.87 25.45 15.87
C ASP A 442 -24.76 24.07 15.22
N MET A 443 -25.62 23.15 15.68
CA MET A 443 -25.60 21.76 15.22
C MET A 443 -26.04 21.62 13.76
N ASN A 444 -26.90 22.51 13.24
CA ASN A 444 -27.35 22.44 11.85
C ASN A 444 -26.26 22.94 10.91
N ASP A 445 -25.60 24.05 11.24
CA ASP A 445 -24.48 24.58 10.48
C ASP A 445 -23.31 23.58 10.44
N ARG A 446 -23.02 22.95 11.58
CA ARG A 446 -22.02 21.88 11.67
C ARG A 446 -22.39 20.71 10.77
N HIS A 447 -23.64 20.24 10.85
CA HIS A 447 -24.11 19.14 10.02
C HIS A 447 -24.06 19.46 8.53
N ALA A 448 -24.44 20.69 8.13
CA ALA A 448 -24.38 21.14 6.74
C ALA A 448 -22.94 21.12 6.20
N LEU A 449 -21.96 21.55 6.99
CA LEU A 449 -20.55 21.49 6.62
C LEU A 449 -20.00 20.06 6.58
N GLU A 450 -20.41 19.20 7.51
CA GLU A 450 -20.07 17.77 7.47
C GLU A 450 -20.57 17.11 6.17
N VAL A 451 -21.83 17.37 5.79
CA VAL A 451 -22.41 16.90 4.52
C VAL A 451 -21.64 17.46 3.33
N GLN A 452 -21.30 18.76 3.34
CA GLN A 452 -20.54 19.37 2.26
C GLN A 452 -19.15 18.71 2.11
N ILE A 453 -18.44 18.44 3.20
CA ILE A 453 -17.14 17.74 3.18
C ILE A 453 -17.29 16.32 2.62
N MET A 454 -18.37 15.63 3.00
CA MET A 454 -18.64 14.28 2.50
C MET A 454 -18.94 14.27 1.00
N GLU A 455 -19.65 15.27 0.47
CA GLU A 455 -20.03 15.32 -0.95
C GLU A 455 -18.90 15.81 -1.87
N PHE A 456 -18.14 16.82 -1.45
CA PHE A 456 -17.13 17.47 -2.28
C PHE A 456 -15.81 16.71 -2.35
N GLY A 457 -15.56 15.78 -1.41
CA GLY A 457 -14.30 15.06 -1.30
C GLY A 457 -13.20 15.90 -0.64
N GLN A 458 -12.10 15.23 -0.28
CA GLN A 458 -11.04 15.84 0.53
C GLN A 458 -9.70 15.81 -0.21
N VAL A 459 -8.93 16.90 -0.12
CA VAL A 459 -7.55 16.97 -0.61
C VAL A 459 -6.66 16.08 0.28
N PRO A 460 -5.75 15.26 -0.29
CA PRO A 460 -4.88 14.41 0.52
C PRO A 460 -4.00 15.24 1.46
N LYS A 461 -3.51 14.63 2.54
CA LYS A 461 -2.52 15.28 3.40
C LYS A 461 -1.28 15.61 2.59
N GLN A 462 -0.76 16.83 2.73
CA GLN A 462 0.50 17.21 2.09
C GLN A 462 1.64 16.43 2.75
N LEU A 463 2.39 15.67 1.96
CA LEU A 463 3.51 14.84 2.42
C LEU A 463 4.85 15.55 2.25
N PHE A 464 4.98 16.38 1.21
CA PHE A 464 6.25 17.01 0.85
C PHE A 464 6.09 18.51 0.66
N THR A 465 7.04 19.27 1.17
CA THR A 465 7.13 20.74 1.03
C THR A 465 8.22 21.17 0.06
N LYS A 466 9.00 20.22 -0.47
CA LYS A 466 10.03 20.42 -1.49
C LYS A 466 9.69 19.59 -2.73
N PRO A 467 10.29 19.90 -3.90
CA PRO A 467 10.12 19.11 -5.11
C PRO A 467 10.42 17.63 -4.86
N HIS A 468 9.51 16.76 -5.29
CA HIS A 468 9.64 15.32 -5.13
C HIS A 468 10.78 14.80 -5.99
N VAL A 469 11.53 13.86 -5.44
CA VAL A 469 12.66 13.25 -6.13
C VAL A 469 12.22 12.46 -7.36
N ARG A 470 13.03 12.48 -8.42
CA ARG A 470 12.78 11.73 -9.66
C ARG A 470 13.23 10.27 -9.49
N LYS A 471 12.52 9.34 -10.14
CA LYS A 471 12.96 7.94 -10.26
C LYS A 471 14.05 7.82 -11.32
N VAL A 472 15.19 7.26 -10.93
CA VAL A 472 16.44 7.25 -11.72
C VAL A 472 16.73 5.86 -12.30
N GLY A 473 16.27 4.78 -11.65
CA GLY A 473 16.42 3.41 -12.11
C GLY A 473 15.29 2.95 -13.05
N HIS A 474 15.64 2.11 -14.03
CA HIS A 474 14.66 1.28 -14.72
C HIS A 474 14.02 0.30 -13.73
N VAL A 475 12.74 -0.04 -13.92
CA VAL A 475 12.08 -1.08 -13.12
C VAL A 475 12.93 -2.35 -13.25
N ILE A 476 13.46 -2.82 -12.12
CA ILE A 476 14.14 -4.11 -12.12
C ILE A 476 13.03 -5.12 -12.40
N GLU A 477 13.09 -5.87 -13.52
CA GLU A 477 12.11 -6.91 -13.90
C GLU A 477 11.97 -8.05 -12.87
N ARG A 478 12.56 -7.91 -11.67
CA ARG A 478 12.26 -8.73 -10.50
C ARG A 478 11.29 -8.01 -9.59
N VAL A 479 10.03 -8.39 -9.81
CA VAL A 479 8.91 -8.24 -8.90
C VAL A 479 9.33 -8.70 -7.49
N LEU A 480 9.46 -7.77 -6.54
CA LEU A 480 9.59 -8.06 -5.11
C LEU A 480 8.25 -8.41 -4.45
N SER A 481 7.14 -8.33 -5.18
CA SER A 481 5.90 -9.02 -4.80
C SER A 481 5.96 -10.47 -5.28
N TYR A 482 6.75 -11.29 -4.59
CA TYR A 482 6.60 -12.74 -4.72
C TYR A 482 5.25 -13.12 -4.11
N GLN A 483 4.20 -13.19 -4.93
CA GLN A 483 3.09 -14.10 -4.64
C GLN A 483 3.57 -15.50 -5.02
N PRO A 484 3.67 -16.45 -4.07
CA PRO A 484 4.08 -17.81 -4.40
C PRO A 484 2.92 -18.50 -5.11
N THR A 485 2.81 -18.35 -6.43
CA THR A 485 1.79 -19.09 -7.19
C THR A 485 2.10 -20.59 -7.30
N HIS A 486 3.30 -21.02 -6.90
CA HIS A 486 3.59 -22.42 -6.61
C HIS A 486 4.59 -22.54 -5.45
N VAL A 487 4.10 -22.89 -4.26
CA VAL A 487 4.97 -23.41 -3.20
C VAL A 487 5.41 -24.82 -3.63
N THR A 488 6.47 -24.90 -4.42
CA THR A 488 7.27 -26.11 -4.45
C THR A 488 7.99 -26.16 -3.11
N SER A 489 7.50 -26.99 -2.19
CA SER A 489 8.19 -27.24 -0.93
C SER A 489 9.46 -28.03 -1.23
N TYR A 490 10.60 -27.35 -1.21
CA TYR A 490 11.90 -28.02 -1.24
C TYR A 490 12.14 -28.64 0.13
N LYS A 491 12.06 -29.97 0.20
CA LYS A 491 12.45 -30.70 1.41
C LYS A 491 13.98 -30.79 1.43
N ILE A 492 14.62 -30.08 2.35
CA ILE A 492 16.05 -30.19 2.59
C ILE A 492 16.28 -31.41 3.47
N GLU A 493 17.04 -32.40 2.97
CA GLU A 493 17.47 -33.56 3.74
C GLU A 493 19.00 -33.52 3.91
N CYS A 494 19.47 -33.80 5.13
CA CYS A 494 20.89 -33.95 5.40
C CYS A 494 21.35 -35.31 4.88
N ILE A 495 22.27 -35.30 3.90
CA ILE A 495 22.75 -36.53 3.23
C ILE A 495 23.94 -37.16 3.97
N ASP A 496 24.84 -36.33 4.50
CA ASP A 496 26.07 -36.81 5.17
C ASP A 496 26.58 -35.76 6.18
N VAL A 497 27.30 -36.22 7.21
CA VAL A 497 27.91 -35.38 8.26
C VAL A 497 29.38 -35.75 8.39
N ILE A 498 30.26 -34.81 8.03
CA ILE A 498 31.71 -35.04 7.97
C ILE A 498 32.41 -34.17 9.03
N THR A 499 33.10 -34.80 9.98
CA THR A 499 33.84 -34.13 11.04
C THR A 499 35.33 -33.99 10.67
N LEU A 500 35.68 -32.87 10.02
CA LEU A 500 37.05 -32.61 9.61
C LEU A 500 37.85 -31.80 10.63
N HIS A 501 37.33 -30.67 11.10
CA HIS A 501 38.08 -29.71 11.94
C HIS A 501 37.95 -30.01 13.43
N LYS A 502 38.96 -29.60 14.21
CA LYS A 502 38.91 -29.70 15.68
C LYS A 502 38.07 -28.59 16.31
N GLU A 503 37.96 -27.46 15.62
CA GLU A 503 37.16 -26.31 16.02
C GLU A 503 36.11 -25.95 14.96
N ALA A 504 35.42 -24.83 15.13
CA ALA A 504 34.37 -24.37 14.23
C ALA A 504 34.90 -24.17 12.80
N VAL A 505 34.17 -24.71 11.83
CA VAL A 505 34.39 -24.45 10.40
C VAL A 505 33.83 -23.06 10.10
N THR A 506 34.69 -22.17 9.60
CA THR A 506 34.34 -20.77 9.34
C THR A 506 33.87 -20.57 7.91
N CYS A 507 34.42 -21.31 6.95
CA CYS A 507 34.01 -21.28 5.57
C CYS A 507 34.26 -22.63 4.89
N ALA A 508 33.39 -22.99 3.95
CA ALA A 508 33.56 -24.16 3.10
C ALA A 508 33.12 -23.84 1.67
N LEU A 509 33.87 -24.34 0.70
CA LEU A 509 33.58 -24.22 -0.72
C LEU A 509 33.62 -25.59 -1.38
N ARG A 510 32.84 -25.75 -2.45
CA ARG A 510 32.81 -26.97 -3.25
C ARG A 510 33.40 -26.71 -4.62
N GLN A 511 34.38 -27.51 -4.99
CA GLN A 511 34.94 -27.55 -6.33
C GLN A 511 34.74 -28.95 -6.91
N SER A 512 33.76 -29.09 -7.81
CA SER A 512 33.40 -30.38 -8.42
C SER A 512 33.12 -31.47 -7.37
N SER A 513 34.01 -32.46 -7.23
CA SER A 513 33.95 -33.56 -6.26
C SER A 513 34.71 -33.30 -4.95
N ARG A 514 35.36 -32.14 -4.80
CA ARG A 514 36.15 -31.78 -3.61
C ARG A 514 35.46 -30.71 -2.79
N ILE A 515 35.51 -30.85 -1.47
CA ILE A 515 35.12 -29.84 -0.49
C ILE A 515 36.39 -29.29 0.12
N ILE A 516 36.54 -27.97 0.09
CA ILE A 516 37.63 -27.26 0.76
C ILE A 516 37.03 -26.51 1.92
N SER A 517 37.54 -26.76 3.13
CA SER A 517 37.05 -26.14 4.36
C SER A 517 38.19 -25.50 5.12
N VAL A 518 37.88 -24.38 5.75
CA VAL A 518 38.78 -23.65 6.65
C VAL A 518 38.10 -23.50 8.01
N GLY A 519 38.90 -23.53 9.08
CA GLY A 519 38.37 -23.51 10.44
C GLY A 519 39.19 -22.64 11.38
N ARG A 520 38.64 -22.46 12.59
CA ARG A 520 39.32 -21.76 13.68
C ARG A 520 40.55 -22.49 14.22
N ASP A 521 40.71 -23.77 13.87
CA ASP A 521 41.90 -24.57 14.16
C ASP A 521 43.14 -24.20 13.31
N GLY A 522 43.06 -23.14 12.49
CA GLY A 522 44.15 -22.66 11.63
C GLY A 522 44.44 -23.57 10.44
N ALA A 523 43.58 -24.57 10.21
CA ALA A 523 43.78 -25.59 9.19
C ALA A 523 42.90 -25.33 7.97
N LEU A 524 43.47 -25.55 6.78
CA LEU A 524 42.74 -25.78 5.54
C LEU A 524 42.71 -27.28 5.27
N LYS A 525 41.51 -27.81 5.02
CA LYS A 525 41.29 -29.24 4.73
C LYS A 525 40.62 -29.41 3.38
N VAL A 526 41.02 -30.46 2.66
CA VAL A 526 40.43 -30.83 1.37
C VAL A 526 39.92 -32.24 1.48
N TYR A 527 38.63 -32.42 1.25
CA TYR A 527 37.92 -33.70 1.34
C TYR A 527 37.37 -34.09 -0.02
N ASP A 528 37.56 -35.36 -0.39
CA ASP A 528 37.02 -35.92 -1.62
C ASP A 528 35.67 -36.59 -1.34
N ILE A 529 34.62 -36.15 -2.03
CA ILE A 529 33.27 -36.69 -1.87
C ILE A 529 33.18 -38.10 -2.48
N GLU A 530 33.84 -38.35 -3.61
CA GLU A 530 33.74 -39.64 -4.33
C GLU A 530 34.52 -40.74 -3.59
N GLN A 531 35.71 -40.41 -3.10
CA GLN A 531 36.57 -41.34 -2.36
C GLN A 531 36.28 -41.37 -0.85
N LYS A 532 35.38 -40.50 -0.37
CA LYS A 532 35.02 -40.31 1.04
C LYS A 532 36.21 -40.24 1.99
N LYS A 533 37.24 -39.49 1.60
CA LYS A 533 38.49 -39.38 2.37
C LYS A 533 39.02 -37.97 2.37
N GLN A 534 39.65 -37.59 3.48
CA GLN A 534 40.42 -36.36 3.55
C GLN A 534 41.69 -36.51 2.71
N ILE A 535 41.83 -35.70 1.66
CA ILE A 535 43.00 -35.69 0.78
C ILE A 535 44.13 -34.88 1.43
N ARG A 536 43.80 -33.71 2.01
CA ARG A 536 44.78 -32.77 2.58
C ARG A 536 44.30 -32.22 3.91
N SER A 537 45.27 -31.95 4.78
CA SER A 537 45.12 -31.12 5.98
C SER A 537 46.41 -30.36 6.17
N ILE A 538 46.34 -29.03 6.07
CA ILE A 538 47.50 -28.15 6.18
C ILE A 538 47.18 -27.04 7.17
N ASN A 539 48.13 -26.74 8.07
CA ASN A 539 48.03 -25.56 8.92
C ASN A 539 48.73 -24.41 8.19
N LEU A 540 47.95 -23.43 7.73
CA LEU A 540 48.49 -22.28 6.98
C LEU A 540 49.13 -21.26 7.92
N CYS A 541 48.55 -21.11 9.11
CA CYS A 541 48.96 -20.18 10.16
C CYS A 541 48.63 -20.76 11.54
N HIS A 542 49.05 -20.06 12.60
CA HIS A 542 48.75 -20.40 13.99
C HIS A 542 47.50 -19.70 14.54
N THR A 543 46.85 -18.88 13.71
CA THR A 543 45.64 -18.12 14.01
C THR A 543 44.42 -18.71 13.28
N PRO A 544 43.19 -18.39 13.73
CA PRO A 544 41.96 -18.80 13.03
C PRO A 544 41.89 -18.30 11.58
N LEU A 545 41.41 -19.17 10.70
CA LEU A 545 41.06 -18.81 9.31
C LEU A 545 39.60 -18.35 9.26
N SER A 546 39.29 -17.29 8.51
CA SER A 546 37.96 -16.66 8.49
C SER A 546 37.12 -17.04 7.28
N SER A 547 37.70 -16.97 6.08
CA SER A 547 36.99 -17.14 4.82
C SER A 547 37.90 -17.72 3.75
N CYS A 548 37.32 -18.38 2.75
CA CYS A 548 38.08 -18.90 1.61
C CYS A 548 37.29 -18.77 0.30
N VAL A 549 38.00 -18.52 -0.80
CA VAL A 549 37.42 -18.38 -2.14
C VAL A 549 38.35 -18.95 -3.21
N MET A 550 37.79 -19.54 -4.26
CA MET A 550 38.55 -19.98 -5.43
C MET A 550 38.91 -18.78 -6.30
N ILE A 551 40.19 -18.60 -6.60
CA ILE A 551 40.71 -17.54 -7.50
C ILE A 551 40.94 -18.09 -8.92
N ASP A 552 41.35 -19.35 -8.99
CA ASP A 552 41.67 -20.06 -10.24
C ASP A 552 41.26 -21.53 -10.10
N GLU A 553 41.45 -22.35 -11.13
CA GLU A 553 41.09 -23.78 -11.10
C GLU A 553 41.81 -24.56 -9.99
N ASN A 554 42.95 -24.10 -9.48
CA ASN A 554 43.71 -24.83 -8.45
C ASN A 554 44.10 -24.00 -7.24
N ILE A 555 43.80 -22.68 -7.25
CA ILE A 555 44.30 -21.75 -6.23
C ILE A 555 43.14 -21.25 -5.38
N VAL A 556 43.27 -21.44 -4.07
CA VAL A 556 42.35 -20.93 -3.04
C VAL A 556 43.01 -19.74 -2.35
N ALA A 557 42.29 -18.62 -2.27
CA ALA A 557 42.60 -17.57 -1.30
C ALA A 557 41.95 -17.87 0.04
N VAL A 558 42.68 -17.63 1.11
CA VAL A 558 42.23 -17.83 2.49
C VAL A 558 42.54 -16.59 3.30
N GLY A 559 41.51 -16.04 3.97
CA GLY A 559 41.65 -14.93 4.91
C GLY A 559 41.94 -15.46 6.32
N SER A 560 42.81 -14.77 7.04
CA SER A 560 43.23 -15.14 8.38
C SER A 560 43.12 -13.97 9.35
N TRP A 561 43.03 -14.30 10.64
CA TRP A 561 43.05 -13.34 11.74
C TRP A 561 44.45 -12.81 12.06
N ASP A 562 45.49 -13.26 11.37
CA ASP A 562 46.84 -12.66 11.41
C ASP A 562 47.01 -11.47 10.45
N ASN A 563 45.89 -11.00 9.88
CA ASN A 563 45.79 -9.88 8.95
C ASN A 563 46.34 -10.17 7.54
N GLU A 564 46.71 -11.43 7.25
CA GLU A 564 47.18 -11.86 5.93
C GLU A 564 46.10 -12.61 5.12
N ILE A 565 46.27 -12.57 3.80
CA ILE A 565 45.62 -13.47 2.86
C ILE A 565 46.66 -14.46 2.35
N TYR A 566 46.31 -15.75 2.39
CA TYR A 566 47.14 -16.86 1.93
C TYR A 566 46.61 -17.39 0.61
N LEU A 567 47.49 -17.57 -0.38
CA LEU A 567 47.19 -18.28 -1.61
C LEU A 567 47.74 -19.71 -1.52
N TYR A 568 46.86 -20.69 -1.63
CA TYR A 568 47.20 -22.11 -1.53
C TYR A 568 46.84 -22.85 -2.80
N ASP A 569 47.81 -23.59 -3.33
CA ASP A 569 47.63 -24.46 -4.50
C ASP A 569 47.19 -25.85 -4.03
N VAL A 570 45.95 -26.20 -4.39
CA VAL A 570 45.28 -27.43 -3.98
C VAL A 570 45.86 -28.65 -4.68
N GLU A 571 46.30 -28.50 -5.94
CA GLU A 571 46.83 -29.60 -6.75
C GLU A 571 48.23 -29.97 -6.29
N TYR A 572 49.13 -28.98 -6.20
CA TYR A 572 50.51 -29.20 -5.80
C TYR A 572 50.71 -29.23 -4.28
N GLY A 573 49.70 -28.83 -3.50
CA GLY A 573 49.69 -28.93 -2.04
C GLY A 573 50.70 -28.00 -1.36
N ARG A 574 50.85 -26.77 -1.86
CA ARG A 574 51.83 -25.80 -1.37
C ARG A 574 51.24 -24.40 -1.23
N LYS A 575 51.76 -23.65 -0.25
CA LYS A 575 51.53 -22.20 -0.17
C LYS A 575 52.24 -21.52 -1.35
N VAL A 576 51.48 -20.79 -2.15
CA VAL A 576 51.99 -20.03 -3.31
C VAL A 576 52.57 -18.72 -2.83
N GLU A 577 51.78 -17.95 -2.09
CA GLU A 577 52.12 -16.60 -1.63
C GLU A 577 51.31 -16.28 -0.35
N SER A 578 51.81 -15.37 0.49
CA SER A 578 50.94 -14.60 1.40
C SER A 578 51.32 -13.14 1.36
N PHE A 579 50.35 -12.30 1.67
CA PHE A 579 50.54 -10.87 1.80
C PHE A 579 49.61 -10.32 2.88
N ARG A 580 50.07 -9.28 3.56
CA ARG A 580 49.27 -8.54 4.52
C ARG A 580 48.20 -7.74 3.78
N ALA A 581 46.94 -7.99 4.12
CA ALA A 581 45.81 -7.39 3.44
C ALA A 581 45.15 -6.29 4.27
N HIS A 582 45.10 -6.45 5.59
CA HIS A 582 44.44 -5.52 6.50
C HIS A 582 45.34 -5.14 7.68
N ASP A 583 44.93 -4.12 8.44
CA ASP A 583 45.58 -3.76 9.70
C ASP A 583 44.99 -4.48 10.91
N ASP A 584 43.83 -5.11 10.72
CA ASP A 584 43.20 -6.05 11.63
C ASP A 584 42.75 -7.31 10.85
N SER A 585 42.11 -8.25 11.54
CA SER A 585 41.68 -9.54 11.03
C SER A 585 40.89 -9.43 9.72
N VAL A 586 41.24 -10.28 8.74
CA VAL A 586 40.46 -10.44 7.51
C VAL A 586 39.19 -11.19 7.86
N THR A 587 38.02 -10.65 7.57
CA THR A 587 36.73 -11.25 7.95
C THR A 587 36.09 -12.01 6.80
N CYS A 588 36.20 -11.49 5.58
CA CYS A 588 35.51 -12.02 4.41
C CYS A 588 36.32 -11.78 3.12
N LEU A 589 36.11 -12.66 2.14
CA LEU A 589 36.77 -12.64 0.84
C LEU A 589 35.75 -12.90 -0.27
N LEU A 590 35.96 -12.26 -1.42
CA LEU A 590 35.15 -12.42 -2.61
C LEU A 590 36.02 -12.35 -3.88
N TRP A 591 35.84 -13.30 -4.79
CA TRP A 591 36.56 -13.31 -6.07
C TRP A 591 35.63 -12.92 -7.22
N LEU A 592 36.07 -11.95 -8.02
CA LEU A 592 35.40 -11.52 -9.24
C LEU A 592 36.13 -12.10 -10.45
N GLU A 593 35.60 -13.18 -11.00
CA GLU A 593 36.23 -13.94 -12.07
C GLU A 593 36.44 -13.13 -13.36
N LYS A 594 35.42 -12.35 -13.78
CA LYS A 594 35.49 -11.55 -15.02
C LYS A 594 36.49 -10.40 -14.92
N GLU A 595 36.51 -9.70 -13.79
CA GLU A 595 37.41 -8.57 -13.55
C GLU A 595 38.81 -8.98 -13.06
N ARG A 596 38.98 -10.25 -12.66
CA ARG A 596 40.17 -10.80 -11.98
C ARG A 596 40.56 -9.96 -10.77
N LEU A 597 39.58 -9.68 -9.91
CA LEU A 597 39.76 -8.92 -8.67
C LEU A 597 39.41 -9.77 -7.46
N LEU A 598 40.28 -9.76 -6.45
CA LEU A 598 39.98 -10.26 -5.12
C LEU A 598 39.54 -9.09 -4.26
N ILE A 599 38.40 -9.19 -3.59
CA ILE A 599 37.92 -8.20 -2.64
C ILE A 599 38.03 -8.80 -1.25
N SER A 600 38.60 -8.04 -0.31
CA SER A 600 38.72 -8.43 1.10
C SER A 600 38.09 -7.37 2.01
N GLY A 601 37.38 -7.83 3.03
CA GLY A 601 36.88 -7.01 4.12
C GLY A 601 37.66 -7.32 5.39
N GLY A 602 37.93 -6.29 6.19
CA GLY A 602 38.61 -6.42 7.47
C GLY A 602 37.80 -5.90 8.65
N SER A 603 38.22 -6.31 9.84
CA SER A 603 37.76 -5.73 11.11
C SER A 603 38.27 -4.31 11.33
N ASP A 604 39.22 -3.85 10.50
CA ASP A 604 39.73 -2.48 10.45
C ASP A 604 38.72 -1.48 9.86
N GLY A 605 37.53 -1.95 9.47
CA GLY A 605 36.49 -1.12 8.85
C GLY A 605 36.75 -0.82 7.38
N VAL A 606 37.67 -1.55 6.74
CA VAL A 606 38.09 -1.25 5.37
C VAL A 606 37.75 -2.41 4.43
N VAL A 607 37.33 -2.08 3.21
CA VAL A 607 37.24 -3.00 2.07
C VAL A 607 38.34 -2.69 1.06
N ARG A 608 39.13 -3.70 0.69
CA ARG A 608 40.24 -3.55 -0.27
C ARG A 608 40.02 -4.42 -1.50
N ALA A 609 40.30 -3.85 -2.68
CA ALA A 609 40.23 -4.55 -3.95
C ALA A 609 41.64 -4.78 -4.53
N TRP A 610 42.00 -6.05 -4.72
CA TRP A 610 43.32 -6.51 -5.16
C TRP A 610 43.24 -7.02 -6.60
N ALA A 611 44.12 -6.54 -7.45
CA ALA A 611 44.35 -7.04 -8.80
C ALA A 611 45.64 -7.86 -8.90
N ASN A 612 45.75 -8.66 -9.97
CA ASN A 612 46.93 -9.50 -10.26
C ASN A 612 47.22 -10.59 -9.21
N VAL A 613 46.25 -10.93 -8.38
CA VAL A 613 46.37 -12.01 -7.39
C VAL A 613 46.61 -13.35 -8.11
N GLY A 614 47.64 -14.09 -7.70
CA GLY A 614 48.02 -15.39 -8.29
C GLY A 614 49.08 -15.34 -9.41
N ARG A 615 49.57 -14.15 -9.80
CA ARG A 615 50.78 -14.03 -10.66
C ARG A 615 52.02 -13.90 -9.79
N LEU A 616 52.98 -14.83 -9.96
CA LEU A 616 54.24 -14.89 -9.20
C LEU A 616 54.91 -13.52 -9.03
N GLY A 617 55.04 -13.07 -7.77
CA GLY A 617 55.92 -11.97 -7.36
C GLY A 617 55.33 -10.56 -7.39
N GLN A 618 54.00 -10.38 -7.40
CA GLN A 618 53.38 -9.04 -7.49
C GLN A 618 52.26 -8.72 -6.48
N ALA A 619 52.02 -9.52 -5.43
CA ALA A 619 50.90 -9.23 -4.50
C ALA A 619 50.96 -7.84 -3.83
N LEU A 620 52.16 -7.32 -3.56
CA LEU A 620 52.37 -6.00 -2.95
C LEU A 620 52.09 -4.80 -3.88
N ARG A 621 51.81 -5.01 -5.18
CA ARG A 621 51.50 -3.93 -6.16
C ARG A 621 50.07 -3.98 -6.70
N GLY A 622 49.21 -4.80 -6.10
CA GLY A 622 47.88 -5.12 -6.63
C GLY A 622 46.71 -4.28 -6.12
N LEU A 623 46.86 -3.51 -5.03
CA LEU A 623 45.75 -2.74 -4.46
C LEU A 623 45.25 -1.69 -5.46
N ARG A 624 43.97 -1.80 -5.86
CA ARG A 624 43.31 -0.90 -6.83
C ARG A 624 42.41 0.13 -6.18
N ALA A 625 41.77 -0.24 -5.09
CA ALA A 625 40.82 0.61 -4.39
C ALA A 625 40.72 0.20 -2.92
N GLU A 626 40.42 1.19 -2.10
CA GLU A 626 40.17 1.09 -0.68
C GLU A 626 38.88 1.86 -0.38
N PHE A 627 38.02 1.28 0.44
CA PHE A 627 36.75 1.86 0.86
C PHE A 627 36.63 1.76 2.37
N ASP A 628 36.40 2.90 3.02
CA ASP A 628 36.30 3.00 4.47
C ASP A 628 34.84 2.89 4.93
N HIS A 629 34.65 2.23 6.07
CA HIS A 629 33.39 2.07 6.80
C HIS A 629 33.62 2.39 8.28
N ASP A 630 32.57 2.87 8.96
CA ASP A 630 32.64 3.25 10.38
C ASP A 630 32.71 2.05 11.33
N GLU A 631 32.30 0.86 10.86
CA GLU A 631 32.29 -0.39 11.63
C GLU A 631 32.92 -1.55 10.84
N ASN A 632 33.08 -2.70 11.50
CA ASN A 632 33.70 -3.90 10.93
C ASN A 632 32.95 -4.44 9.71
N VAL A 633 33.68 -4.83 8.67
CA VAL A 633 33.09 -5.45 7.49
C VAL A 633 32.84 -6.92 7.80
N THR A 634 31.59 -7.38 7.74
CA THR A 634 31.25 -8.78 8.12
C THR A 634 31.02 -9.70 6.92
N THR A 635 30.62 -9.15 5.77
CA THR A 635 30.32 -9.94 4.58
C THR A 635 30.54 -9.11 3.31
N LEU A 636 30.78 -9.79 2.19
CA LEU A 636 30.91 -9.19 0.87
C LEU A 636 30.06 -9.97 -0.12
N ALA A 637 29.27 -9.27 -0.92
CA ALA A 637 28.47 -9.86 -1.98
C ALA A 637 28.62 -9.04 -3.28
N TYR A 638 28.51 -9.71 -4.42
CA TYR A 638 28.56 -9.06 -5.73
C TYR A 638 27.45 -9.59 -6.63
N SER A 639 26.73 -8.68 -7.27
CA SER A 639 25.64 -8.99 -8.19
C SER A 639 25.95 -8.41 -9.57
N PHE A 640 25.94 -9.26 -10.61
CA PHE A 640 26.13 -8.83 -11.98
C PHE A 640 24.79 -8.37 -12.57
N LEU A 641 24.60 -7.06 -12.70
CA LEU A 641 23.52 -6.51 -13.51
C LEU A 641 23.94 -6.59 -14.98
N ILE A 642 23.22 -7.39 -15.78
CA ILE A 642 23.36 -7.35 -17.25
C ILE A 642 22.67 -6.06 -17.71
N ALA A 643 23.37 -4.93 -17.58
CA ALA A 643 22.95 -3.66 -18.16
C ALA A 643 23.69 -3.48 -19.48
N GLY A 644 22.96 -3.52 -20.59
CA GLY A 644 23.45 -2.99 -21.87
C GLY A 644 23.65 -1.49 -21.71
N GLY A 645 24.90 -1.06 -21.56
CA GLY A 645 25.25 0.36 -21.42
C GLY A 645 26.10 0.59 -20.18
N ALA A 646 27.35 1.02 -20.40
CA ALA A 646 28.39 1.12 -19.41
C ALA A 646 28.09 2.13 -18.29
N VAL A 647 27.53 1.66 -17.17
CA VAL A 647 27.69 2.28 -15.85
C VAL A 647 27.87 1.16 -14.83
N LYS A 648 29.12 0.95 -14.38
CA LYS A 648 29.44 0.01 -13.31
C LYS A 648 29.27 0.75 -11.97
N LYS A 649 28.25 0.39 -11.21
CA LYS A 649 28.06 0.89 -9.84
C LYS A 649 28.34 -0.25 -8.87
N TRP A 650 29.21 0.01 -7.91
CA TRP A 650 29.46 -0.87 -6.78
C TRP A 650 28.32 -0.66 -5.79
N THR A 651 27.56 -1.72 -5.52
CA THR A 651 26.69 -1.77 -4.34
C THR A 651 27.46 -2.60 -3.32
N LEU A 652 28.03 -1.93 -2.32
CA LEU A 652 28.58 -2.57 -1.12
C LEU A 652 27.44 -2.84 -0.14
#